data_AF-I1C4H1-F1
#
_entry.id   AF-I1C4H1-F1
#
_cell.length_a   1.000
_cell.length_b   1.000
_cell.length_c   1.000
_cell.angle_alpha   90.00
_cell.angle_beta   90.00
_cell.angle_gamma   90.00
#
_symmetry.space_group_name_H-M   'P 1'
#
loop_
_entity.id
_entity.type
_entity.pdbx_description
1 polymer ?
#
loop_
_entity_poly.entity_id
_entity_poly.type
_entity_poly.pdbx_seq_one_letter_code
_entity_poly.pdbx_strand_id
1 'polypeptide(L)'
;MSLCGRIITTTISHKSHLFSPVTVSVLYAPASRKERYSFLADLLNYPSALLPSTPVNHILMGDLNYTYSQHLSPHHLRQAPIQWLQYIEDHFVDGVTPPDQAAQPTFCRGVQSSCIDFIFLSKDLPFVPRTANVTYIQPVWTDHFMVSIQLEYNSPPTDTTDHPTVGKGLWRANPLLASNKDFCAALKHALSNTVSSFIDGLVASYKWETLKATTKKVAQSFSRKQASSYKQAKTLLQNKLASLRKKTILFPEQVPELQPLVNVVERQLADIQQYHVEILALRSGIRWRELIDHDAIESLLSGLPSSLRLSSIDQNSLSSPIVFDDILEGVARCPSRSSPGTDGLPYELLRLIITHPECRDIALTVYNDVLSHGIFPLSWLETSVSLIPKKGSLSDLKNWRPISLINTDAKVFTRILSAKIISCVDDLITPYKSGFLRHRFIADNGLLMKLVMDYAKSTNSKALGLLLDQEKAYDRVHPDYLQKVLTHFGFSPSFIQSVLDLFFGTQLLLNINGFLSNPVHQQRRLLQGDPLSPVLFNLAFEPLLRKILNDLLYNGFSTPRAPSSCISDDHLQPIKLLAYADDVLCLLKDPSDLTRLQTHLDTYSQASKAKVNFHKMEALSLSGSRITPSSIWHGSLLSHRISH
;
A
#
# COMPACT_ATOMS: atom_id res chain seq x y z
N MET A 1 -24.37 27.95 5.56
CA MET A 1 -24.64 26.56 5.11
C MET A 1 -24.77 25.66 6.32
N SER A 2 -25.69 24.69 6.32
CA SER A 2 -25.71 23.62 7.34
C SER A 2 -24.44 22.78 7.25
N LEU A 3 -23.94 22.28 8.38
CA LEU A 3 -22.80 21.35 8.44
C LEU A 3 -23.05 20.01 7.70
N CYS A 4 -24.31 19.70 7.38
CA CYS A 4 -24.70 18.44 6.75
C CYS A 4 -24.99 18.54 5.24
N GLY A 5 -25.30 19.74 4.72
CA GLY A 5 -25.66 19.93 3.31
C GLY A 5 -24.44 20.16 2.43
N ARG A 6 -24.27 19.39 1.36
CA ARG A 6 -23.12 19.52 0.44
C ARG A 6 -23.51 19.18 -1.00
N ILE A 7 -22.84 19.83 -1.96
CA ILE A 7 -22.86 19.47 -3.38
C ILE A 7 -21.42 19.36 -3.88
N ILE A 8 -21.15 18.35 -4.71
CA ILE A 8 -19.85 18.13 -5.34
C ILE A 8 -20.08 18.03 -6.85
N THR A 9 -19.55 18.99 -7.61
CA THR A 9 -19.67 18.99 -9.08
C THR A 9 -18.32 18.66 -9.71
N THR A 10 -18.32 17.78 -10.71
CA THR A 10 -17.14 17.41 -11.50
C THR A 10 -17.51 17.29 -12.97
N THR A 11 -16.54 17.43 -13.87
CA THR A 11 -16.75 17.28 -15.31
C THR A 11 -15.92 16.11 -15.83
N ILE A 12 -16.60 15.13 -16.41
CA ILE A 12 -16.01 13.95 -17.01
C ILE A 12 -15.74 14.25 -18.49
N SER A 13 -14.49 14.14 -18.93
CA SER A 13 -14.10 14.26 -20.33
C SER A 13 -13.24 13.06 -20.76
N HIS A 14 -13.35 12.66 -22.02
CA HIS A 14 -12.50 11.61 -22.58
C HIS A 14 -11.20 12.21 -23.14
N LYS A 15 -10.05 11.57 -22.87
CA LYS A 15 -8.73 12.05 -23.35
C LYS A 15 -8.66 12.16 -24.88
N SER A 16 -9.37 11.29 -25.59
CA SER A 16 -9.50 11.31 -27.06
C SER A 16 -10.78 11.98 -27.56
N HIS A 17 -11.45 12.80 -26.73
CA HIS A 17 -12.66 13.57 -27.08
C HIS A 17 -13.82 12.76 -27.71
N LEU A 18 -13.95 11.47 -27.35
CA LEU A 18 -15.00 10.58 -27.89
C LEU A 18 -16.42 11.00 -27.52
N PHE A 19 -16.59 11.83 -26.49
CA PHE A 19 -17.86 12.42 -26.10
C PHE A 19 -17.67 13.84 -25.57
N SER A 20 -18.68 14.69 -25.76
CA SER A 20 -18.77 16.03 -25.17
C SER A 20 -18.72 15.94 -23.64
N PRO A 21 -17.95 16.79 -22.94
CA PRO A 21 -17.77 16.67 -21.49
C PRO A 21 -19.10 16.66 -20.73
N VAL A 22 -19.27 15.69 -19.83
CA VAL A 22 -20.48 15.49 -19.03
C VAL A 22 -20.24 16.03 -17.63
N THR A 23 -21.11 16.92 -17.15
CA THR A 23 -21.05 17.43 -15.79
C THR A 23 -21.84 16.51 -14.86
N VAL A 24 -21.25 16.12 -13.74
CA VAL A 24 -21.90 15.29 -12.71
C VAL A 24 -21.90 16.06 -11.39
N SER A 25 -23.08 16.33 -10.85
CA SER A 25 -23.27 16.93 -9.54
C SER A 25 -23.82 15.89 -8.57
N VAL A 26 -23.12 15.68 -7.46
CA VAL A 26 -23.56 14.82 -6.36
C VAL A 26 -24.03 15.69 -5.20
N LEU A 27 -25.33 15.65 -4.92
CA LEU A 27 -25.99 16.44 -3.87
C LEU A 27 -26.34 15.56 -2.67
N TYR A 28 -26.06 16.08 -1.47
CA TYR A 28 -26.51 15.52 -0.21
C TYR A 28 -27.29 16.61 0.53
N ALA A 29 -28.61 16.47 0.57
CA ALA A 29 -29.49 17.41 1.23
C ALA A 29 -29.58 17.09 2.74
N PRO A 30 -29.71 18.09 3.63
CA PRO A 30 -29.92 17.84 5.06
C PRO A 30 -31.14 16.97 5.36
N ALA A 31 -31.04 16.08 6.34
CA ALA A 31 -32.18 15.28 6.84
C ALA A 31 -33.26 16.14 7.53
N SER A 32 -32.83 17.21 8.23
CA SER A 32 -33.71 18.21 8.86
C SER A 32 -34.50 19.00 7.81
N ARG A 33 -35.84 18.94 7.84
CA ARG A 33 -36.71 19.64 6.87
C ARG A 33 -36.42 21.13 6.80
N LYS A 34 -36.22 21.81 7.95
CA LYS A 34 -35.92 23.25 7.98
C LYS A 34 -34.62 23.59 7.28
N GLU A 35 -33.56 22.83 7.57
CA GLU A 35 -32.24 23.04 6.95
C GLU A 35 -32.24 22.67 5.48
N ARG A 36 -32.95 21.61 5.09
CA ARG A 36 -33.13 21.20 3.69
C ARG A 36 -33.82 22.26 2.87
N TYR A 37 -34.88 22.86 3.42
CA TYR A 37 -35.59 23.96 2.76
C TYR A 37 -34.70 25.16 2.51
N SER A 38 -33.91 25.59 3.51
CA SER A 38 -32.91 26.66 3.31
C SER A 38 -31.89 26.24 2.27
N PHE A 39 -31.24 25.08 2.45
CA PHE A 39 -30.17 24.59 1.58
C PHE A 39 -30.57 24.53 0.11
N LEU A 40 -31.72 23.92 -0.21
CA LEU A 40 -32.20 23.79 -1.59
C LEU A 40 -32.68 25.12 -2.19
N ALA A 41 -33.13 26.08 -1.38
CA ALA A 41 -33.46 27.42 -1.83
C ALA A 41 -32.20 28.26 -2.08
N ASP A 42 -31.23 28.22 -1.16
CA ASP A 42 -29.94 28.90 -1.26
C ASP A 42 -29.16 28.42 -2.50
N LEU A 43 -29.27 27.12 -2.84
CA LEU A 43 -28.60 26.48 -3.96
C LEU A 43 -28.97 27.06 -5.33
N LEU A 44 -30.23 27.51 -5.51
CA LEU A 44 -30.70 28.16 -6.74
C LEU A 44 -30.47 29.68 -6.75
N ASN A 45 -30.39 30.30 -5.57
CA ASN A 45 -30.27 31.75 -5.42
C ASN A 45 -28.81 32.25 -5.39
N TYR A 46 -27.83 31.36 -5.16
CA TYR A 46 -26.42 31.72 -5.25
C TYR A 46 -25.87 31.54 -6.69
N PRO A 47 -25.27 32.58 -7.30
CA PRO A 47 -24.51 32.46 -8.54
C PRO A 47 -23.18 31.75 -8.29
N SER A 48 -23.25 30.46 -8.02
CA SER A 48 -22.11 29.57 -7.79
C SER A 48 -21.98 28.60 -8.96
N ALA A 49 -20.75 28.30 -9.39
CA ALA A 49 -20.47 27.41 -10.53
C ALA A 49 -20.79 25.92 -10.26
N LEU A 50 -21.65 25.62 -9.28
CA LEU A 50 -21.97 24.28 -8.80
C LEU A 50 -23.20 23.69 -9.49
N LEU A 51 -24.21 24.52 -9.77
CA LEU A 51 -25.36 24.19 -10.62
C LEU A 51 -25.65 25.37 -11.58
N PRO A 52 -25.66 25.15 -12.90
CA PRO A 52 -26.02 26.19 -13.86
C PRO A 52 -27.54 26.41 -13.86
N SER A 53 -27.98 27.64 -14.19
CA SER A 53 -29.41 27.94 -14.38
C SER A 53 -30.04 27.18 -15.55
N THR A 54 -29.24 26.79 -16.54
CA THR A 54 -29.63 25.93 -17.66
C THR A 54 -28.60 24.79 -17.78
N PRO A 55 -28.83 23.62 -17.17
CA PRO A 55 -27.92 22.48 -17.25
C PRO A 55 -27.91 21.87 -18.64
N VAL A 56 -26.70 21.49 -19.09
CA VAL A 56 -26.41 20.89 -20.40
C VAL A 56 -25.41 19.76 -20.17
N ASN A 57 -25.63 18.59 -20.76
CA ASN A 57 -24.89 17.36 -20.50
C ASN A 57 -24.68 17.10 -18.99
N HIS A 58 -25.75 17.21 -18.19
CA HIS A 58 -25.67 17.22 -16.73
C HIS A 58 -26.38 16.00 -16.10
N ILE A 59 -25.66 15.26 -15.27
CA ILE A 59 -26.21 14.25 -14.35
C ILE A 59 -26.23 14.84 -12.94
N LEU A 60 -27.42 14.96 -12.34
CA LEU A 60 -27.59 15.38 -10.94
C LEU A 60 -28.02 14.15 -10.12
N MET A 61 -27.28 13.79 -9.08
CA MET A 61 -27.58 12.58 -8.30
C MET A 61 -27.31 12.73 -6.80
N GLY A 62 -27.84 11.81 -6.01
CA GLY A 62 -27.51 11.65 -4.59
C GLY A 62 -28.72 11.63 -3.66
N ASP A 63 -28.44 11.71 -2.35
CA ASP A 63 -29.44 11.67 -1.29
C ASP A 63 -30.10 13.04 -1.10
N LEU A 64 -31.38 13.11 -1.48
CA LEU A 64 -32.18 14.33 -1.37
C LEU A 64 -32.93 14.44 -0.03
N ASN A 65 -32.93 13.40 0.80
CA ASN A 65 -33.69 13.34 2.07
C ASN A 65 -35.18 13.74 1.94
N TYR A 66 -35.76 13.61 0.75
CA TYR A 66 -37.20 13.77 0.47
C TYR A 66 -37.64 12.83 -0.65
N THR A 67 -38.92 12.44 -0.66
CA THR A 67 -39.47 11.58 -1.71
C THR A 67 -40.11 12.39 -2.82
N TYR A 68 -39.45 12.48 -3.98
CA TYR A 68 -39.88 13.29 -5.12
C TYR A 68 -41.32 13.00 -5.58
N SER A 69 -41.73 11.73 -5.68
CA SER A 69 -43.09 11.36 -6.11
C SER A 69 -44.21 11.89 -5.20
N GLN A 70 -43.95 12.14 -3.91
CA GLN A 70 -44.95 12.72 -3.00
C GLN A 70 -45.24 14.19 -3.30
N HIS A 71 -44.37 14.89 -4.04
CA HIS A 71 -44.58 16.28 -4.44
C HIS A 71 -45.59 16.47 -5.58
N LEU A 72 -45.82 15.42 -6.37
CA LEU A 72 -46.85 15.39 -7.41
C LEU A 72 -48.26 15.17 -6.83
N SER A 73 -48.36 14.82 -5.53
CA SER A 73 -49.64 14.65 -4.83
C SER A 73 -50.12 15.97 -4.20
N PRO A 74 -51.34 16.44 -4.50
CA PRO A 74 -51.90 17.65 -3.88
C PRO A 74 -52.25 17.47 -2.40
N HIS A 75 -52.20 16.25 -1.86
CA HIS A 75 -52.63 15.92 -0.49
C HIS A 75 -51.48 15.83 0.53
N HIS A 76 -50.23 16.11 0.15
CA HIS A 76 -49.08 15.98 1.03
C HIS A 76 -48.35 17.31 1.31
N LEU A 77 -47.86 17.44 2.54
CA LEU A 77 -46.98 18.55 2.94
C LEU A 77 -45.66 18.45 2.16
N ARG A 78 -45.37 19.47 1.34
CA ARG A 78 -44.12 19.56 0.56
C ARG A 78 -42.87 19.41 1.45
N GLN A 79 -41.85 18.72 0.95
CA GLN A 79 -40.61 18.40 1.67
C GLN A 79 -39.37 19.15 1.14
N ALA A 80 -39.55 20.04 0.17
CA ALA A 80 -38.55 20.85 -0.53
C ALA A 80 -39.20 22.15 -1.09
N PRO A 81 -38.41 23.21 -1.39
CA PRO A 81 -38.92 24.48 -1.94
C PRO A 81 -39.58 24.33 -3.32
N ILE A 82 -40.54 25.22 -3.65
CA ILE A 82 -41.25 25.15 -4.95
C ILE A 82 -40.31 25.39 -6.14
N GLN A 83 -39.44 26.41 -6.05
CA GLN A 83 -38.47 26.76 -7.09
C GLN A 83 -37.49 25.60 -7.38
N TRP A 84 -37.10 24.85 -6.35
CA TRP A 84 -36.26 23.65 -6.50
C TRP A 84 -36.96 22.55 -7.29
N LEU A 85 -38.23 22.28 -6.97
CA LEU A 85 -39.02 21.24 -7.66
C LEU A 85 -39.24 21.62 -9.13
N GLN A 86 -39.57 22.89 -9.39
CA GLN A 86 -39.72 23.42 -10.75
C GLN A 86 -38.41 23.31 -11.54
N TYR A 87 -37.27 23.70 -10.98
CA TYR A 87 -35.96 23.54 -11.64
C TYR A 87 -35.65 22.08 -12.01
N ILE A 88 -35.97 21.12 -11.14
CA ILE A 88 -35.82 19.69 -11.45
C ILE A 88 -36.78 19.27 -12.59
N GLU A 89 -38.06 19.65 -12.50
CA GLU A 89 -39.10 19.32 -13.46
C GLU A 89 -38.86 19.94 -14.85
N ASP A 90 -38.35 21.18 -14.91
CA ASP A 90 -38.06 21.92 -16.14
C ASP A 90 -36.85 21.35 -16.88
N HIS A 91 -35.80 20.94 -16.17
CA HIS A 91 -34.50 20.62 -16.77
C HIS A 91 -34.09 19.15 -16.79
N PHE A 92 -34.65 18.32 -15.91
CA PHE A 92 -34.21 16.93 -15.73
C PHE A 92 -35.34 15.91 -15.92
N VAL A 93 -34.94 14.63 -16.03
CA VAL A 93 -35.82 13.44 -15.96
C VAL A 93 -35.23 12.44 -14.98
N ASP A 94 -36.08 11.66 -14.29
CA ASP A 94 -35.63 10.54 -13.46
C ASP A 94 -35.05 9.44 -14.36
N GLY A 95 -33.75 9.18 -14.23
CA GLY A 95 -33.04 8.14 -14.99
C GLY A 95 -33.14 6.75 -14.37
N VAL A 96 -33.76 6.62 -13.20
CA VAL A 96 -33.84 5.39 -12.40
C VAL A 96 -35.24 4.77 -12.50
N THR A 97 -36.29 5.57 -12.31
CA THR A 97 -37.67 5.09 -12.32
C THR A 97 -38.20 5.01 -13.77
N PRO A 98 -38.65 3.83 -14.24
CA PRO A 98 -39.26 3.74 -15.57
C PRO A 98 -40.53 4.59 -15.69
N PRO A 99 -40.87 5.09 -16.90
CA PRO A 99 -42.18 5.68 -17.16
C PRO A 99 -43.31 4.77 -16.66
N ASP A 100 -44.36 5.39 -16.11
CA ASP A 100 -45.57 4.73 -15.59
C ASP A 100 -45.36 3.75 -14.41
N GLN A 101 -44.20 3.79 -13.73
CA GLN A 101 -43.93 2.98 -12.54
C GLN A 101 -43.70 3.83 -11.28
N ALA A 102 -44.06 3.28 -10.12
CA ALA A 102 -43.72 3.88 -8.83
C ALA A 102 -42.25 3.64 -8.49
N ALA A 103 -41.57 4.69 -8.00
CA ALA A 103 -40.17 4.61 -7.59
C ALA A 103 -39.95 3.55 -6.49
N GLN A 104 -38.94 2.70 -6.68
CA GLN A 104 -38.53 1.70 -5.69
C GLN A 104 -37.91 2.37 -4.45
N PRO A 105 -38.04 1.81 -3.23
CA PRO A 105 -37.34 2.33 -2.06
C PRO A 105 -35.82 2.25 -2.23
N THR A 106 -35.13 3.35 -1.90
CA THR A 106 -33.67 3.47 -1.95
C THR A 106 -33.03 3.56 -0.57
N PHE A 107 -33.85 3.69 0.49
CA PHE A 107 -33.45 3.77 1.88
C PHE A 107 -34.40 2.95 2.76
N CYS A 108 -33.85 2.23 3.75
CA CYS A 108 -34.63 1.49 4.75
C CYS A 108 -34.09 1.71 6.17
N ARG A 109 -34.97 2.06 7.11
CA ARG A 109 -34.65 2.14 8.55
C ARG A 109 -35.64 1.32 9.36
N GLY A 110 -35.20 0.15 9.82
CA GLY A 110 -36.07 -0.82 10.50
C GLY A 110 -37.16 -1.32 9.55
N VAL A 111 -38.43 -1.06 9.88
CA VAL A 111 -39.60 -1.46 9.08
C VAL A 111 -40.04 -0.38 8.07
N GLN A 112 -39.44 0.82 8.11
CA GLN A 112 -39.79 1.94 7.23
C GLN A 112 -38.86 1.99 6.01
N SER A 113 -39.43 2.26 4.84
CA SER A 113 -38.69 2.36 3.57
C SER A 113 -39.14 3.57 2.76
N SER A 114 -38.21 4.30 2.17
CA SER A 114 -38.47 5.48 1.33
C SER A 114 -37.57 5.51 0.10
N CYS A 115 -38.01 6.23 -0.95
CA CYS A 115 -37.15 6.64 -2.05
C CYS A 115 -36.68 8.06 -1.77
N ILE A 116 -35.36 8.24 -1.59
CA ILE A 116 -34.70 9.53 -1.31
C ILE A 116 -33.44 9.74 -2.16
N ASP A 117 -32.91 8.70 -2.78
CA ASP A 117 -31.74 8.73 -3.64
C ASP A 117 -32.18 8.73 -5.10
N PHE A 118 -31.77 9.74 -5.86
CA PHE A 118 -32.16 9.90 -7.27
C PHE A 118 -30.95 10.02 -8.18
N ILE A 119 -31.11 9.64 -9.45
CA ILE A 119 -30.18 9.97 -10.53
C ILE A 119 -30.99 10.65 -11.63
N PHE A 120 -30.93 11.97 -11.65
CA PHE A 120 -31.57 12.84 -12.62
C PHE A 120 -30.64 13.10 -13.82
N LEU A 121 -31.18 12.99 -15.02
CA LEU A 121 -30.47 13.24 -16.29
C LEU A 121 -31.03 14.51 -16.93
N SER A 122 -30.18 15.40 -17.43
CA SER A 122 -30.64 16.59 -18.16
C SER A 122 -31.32 16.17 -19.46
N LYS A 123 -32.37 16.90 -19.88
CA LYS A 123 -33.21 16.51 -21.03
C LYS A 123 -32.49 16.49 -22.38
N ASP A 124 -31.32 17.11 -22.47
CA ASP A 124 -30.44 17.18 -23.64
C ASP A 124 -29.36 16.08 -23.68
N LEU A 125 -29.24 15.26 -22.63
CA LEU A 125 -28.13 14.32 -22.45
C LEU A 125 -28.11 13.24 -23.55
N PRO A 126 -27.04 13.11 -24.37
CA PRO A 126 -27.03 12.31 -25.60
C PRO A 126 -26.82 10.80 -25.37
N PHE A 127 -27.29 10.29 -24.23
CA PHE A 127 -27.20 8.88 -23.86
C PHE A 127 -28.59 8.27 -23.72
N VAL A 128 -28.76 7.04 -24.22
CA VAL A 128 -29.99 6.27 -23.96
C VAL A 128 -29.80 5.47 -22.66
N PRO A 129 -30.71 5.59 -21.67
CA PRO A 129 -30.70 4.71 -20.50
C PRO A 129 -30.99 3.27 -20.93
N ARG A 130 -29.99 2.38 -20.78
CA ARG A 130 -30.10 0.99 -21.23
C ARG A 130 -30.72 0.09 -20.18
N THR A 131 -30.36 0.29 -18.92
CA THR A 131 -30.99 -0.33 -17.74
C THR A 131 -30.79 0.57 -16.52
N ALA A 132 -31.77 0.57 -15.61
CA ALA A 132 -31.69 1.14 -14.28
C ALA A 132 -31.97 0.05 -13.24
N ASN A 133 -31.24 0.05 -12.13
CA ASN A 133 -31.36 -0.96 -11.08
C ASN A 133 -31.19 -0.34 -9.69
N VAL A 134 -32.14 -0.61 -8.79
CA VAL A 134 -32.00 -0.44 -7.35
C VAL A 134 -31.67 -1.80 -6.75
N THR A 135 -30.43 -1.98 -6.31
CA THR A 135 -29.92 -3.28 -5.81
C THR A 135 -29.80 -3.25 -4.29
N TYR A 136 -30.34 -4.25 -3.60
CA TYR A 136 -30.09 -4.45 -2.16
C TYR A 136 -28.58 -4.50 -1.87
N ILE A 137 -28.11 -3.73 -0.88
CA ILE A 137 -26.77 -3.83 -0.29
C ILE A 137 -26.91 -4.41 1.12
N GLN A 138 -25.91 -5.16 1.58
CA GLN A 138 -25.78 -5.60 2.97
C GLN A 138 -26.00 -4.44 3.98
N PRO A 139 -27.04 -4.51 4.84
CA PRO A 139 -27.43 -3.43 5.77
C PRO A 139 -26.40 -3.09 6.86
N VAL A 140 -25.41 -3.97 7.06
CA VAL A 140 -24.26 -3.73 7.94
C VAL A 140 -23.35 -2.62 7.39
N TRP A 141 -23.38 -2.36 6.08
CA TRP A 141 -22.55 -1.34 5.43
C TRP A 141 -23.28 -0.01 5.25
N THR A 142 -24.58 -0.05 4.99
CA THR A 142 -25.41 1.14 4.72
C THR A 142 -26.90 0.80 4.83
N ASP A 143 -27.71 1.76 5.25
CA ASP A 143 -29.17 1.78 5.21
C ASP A 143 -29.75 2.17 3.83
N HIS A 144 -28.89 2.51 2.86
CA HIS A 144 -29.23 2.79 1.46
C HIS A 144 -29.05 1.57 0.53
N PHE A 145 -29.72 1.62 -0.61
CA PHE A 145 -29.63 0.65 -1.70
C PHE A 145 -28.68 1.16 -2.78
N MET A 146 -28.08 0.26 -3.56
CA MET A 146 -27.24 0.67 -4.69
C MET A 146 -28.13 1.12 -5.84
N VAL A 147 -28.28 2.42 -6.01
CA VAL A 147 -28.91 3.01 -7.19
C VAL A 147 -27.87 3.07 -8.31
N SER A 148 -28.21 2.52 -9.48
CA SER A 148 -27.29 2.43 -10.62
C SER A 148 -28.04 2.52 -11.95
N ILE A 149 -27.44 3.23 -12.90
CA ILE A 149 -27.91 3.32 -14.29
C ILE A 149 -26.77 2.94 -15.23
N GLN A 150 -27.12 2.34 -16.37
CA GLN A 150 -26.19 2.14 -17.47
C GLN A 150 -26.63 3.00 -18.66
N LEU A 151 -25.78 3.96 -19.02
CA LEU A 151 -25.96 4.85 -20.16
C LEU A 151 -25.18 4.30 -21.37
N GLU A 152 -25.82 4.23 -22.54
CA GLU A 152 -25.16 3.88 -23.81
C GLU A 152 -24.97 5.15 -24.66
N TYR A 153 -23.76 5.31 -25.22
CA TYR A 153 -23.38 6.51 -25.98
C TYR A 153 -23.65 6.32 -27.47
N ASN A 154 -24.31 7.29 -28.09
CA ASN A 154 -24.48 7.34 -29.54
C ASN A 154 -23.18 7.81 -30.21
N SER A 155 -22.33 6.87 -30.60
CA SER A 155 -21.05 7.17 -31.26
C SER A 155 -21.24 7.82 -32.63
N PRO A 156 -20.53 8.93 -32.96
CA PRO A 156 -20.33 9.32 -34.34
C PRO A 156 -19.47 8.26 -35.06
N PRO A 157 -19.63 8.05 -36.38
CA PRO A 157 -18.76 7.16 -37.14
C PRO A 157 -17.34 7.76 -37.18
N THR A 158 -16.36 7.03 -36.66
CA THR A 158 -14.96 7.48 -36.61
C THR A 158 -14.02 6.50 -37.30
N ASP A 159 -13.66 6.82 -38.53
CA ASP A 159 -12.36 6.43 -39.09
C ASP A 159 -11.27 7.18 -38.30
N THR A 160 -10.53 6.49 -37.44
CA THR A 160 -9.18 6.88 -36.98
C THR A 160 -8.55 5.75 -36.19
N THR A 161 -7.33 5.34 -36.57
CA THR A 161 -6.70 4.08 -36.14
C THR A 161 -5.84 4.16 -34.87
N ASP A 162 -5.85 5.28 -34.13
CA ASP A 162 -5.04 5.47 -32.93
C ASP A 162 -5.85 5.40 -31.61
N HIS A 163 -6.14 4.17 -31.18
CA HIS A 163 -6.63 3.92 -29.82
C HIS A 163 -5.46 3.71 -28.84
N PRO A 164 -5.36 4.48 -27.73
CA PRO A 164 -4.37 4.20 -26.70
C PRO A 164 -4.66 2.86 -26.03
N THR A 165 -3.77 1.89 -26.24
CA THR A 165 -3.91 0.54 -25.70
C THR A 165 -3.84 0.53 -24.18
N VAL A 166 -4.97 0.21 -23.53
CA VAL A 166 -5.00 -0.06 -22.10
C VAL A 166 -4.16 -1.31 -21.82
N GLY A 167 -3.15 -1.18 -20.97
CA GLY A 167 -2.26 -2.29 -20.59
C GLY A 167 -3.01 -3.47 -19.99
N LYS A 168 -2.40 -4.66 -19.98
CA LYS A 168 -3.02 -5.86 -19.39
C LYS A 168 -3.31 -5.60 -17.90
N GLY A 169 -4.57 -5.76 -17.50
CA GLY A 169 -4.99 -5.63 -16.10
C GLY A 169 -4.31 -6.69 -15.23
N LEU A 170 -3.89 -6.29 -14.02
CA LEU A 170 -3.24 -7.17 -13.07
C LEU A 170 -4.25 -8.23 -12.57
N TRP A 171 -3.98 -9.49 -12.94
CA TRP A 171 -4.67 -10.65 -12.43
C TRP A 171 -4.04 -11.10 -11.12
N ARG A 172 -4.88 -11.50 -10.16
CA ARG A 172 -4.48 -12.13 -8.89
C ARG A 172 -5.41 -13.30 -8.62
N ALA A 173 -4.89 -14.42 -8.13
CA ALA A 173 -5.71 -15.51 -7.66
C ALA A 173 -6.39 -15.13 -6.34
N ASN A 174 -7.61 -15.63 -6.13
CA ASN A 174 -8.26 -15.57 -4.83
C ASN A 174 -7.55 -16.55 -3.86
N PRO A 175 -6.97 -16.08 -2.73
CA PRO A 175 -6.29 -16.97 -1.77
C PRO A 175 -7.24 -17.99 -1.12
N LEU A 176 -8.55 -17.69 -1.02
CA LEU A 176 -9.55 -18.61 -0.47
C LEU A 176 -9.72 -19.89 -1.29
N LEU A 177 -9.25 -19.93 -2.54
CA LEU A 177 -9.21 -21.15 -3.35
C LEU A 177 -8.42 -22.26 -2.65
N ALA A 178 -7.35 -21.93 -1.91
CA ALA A 178 -6.55 -22.91 -1.19
C ALA A 178 -7.30 -23.60 -0.02
N SER A 179 -8.46 -23.09 0.38
CA SER A 179 -9.36 -23.74 1.35
C SER A 179 -10.47 -24.55 0.67
N ASN A 180 -10.64 -24.44 -0.65
CA ASN A 180 -11.65 -25.17 -1.40
C ASN A 180 -11.12 -26.55 -1.83
N LYS A 181 -11.76 -27.62 -1.34
CA LYS A 181 -11.31 -29.01 -1.56
C LYS A 181 -11.30 -29.40 -3.03
N ASP A 182 -12.30 -28.98 -3.80
CA ASP A 182 -12.43 -29.31 -5.23
C ASP A 182 -11.34 -28.63 -6.06
N PHE A 183 -11.04 -27.36 -5.76
CA PHE A 183 -9.91 -26.64 -6.33
C PHE A 183 -8.58 -27.33 -6.00
N CYS A 184 -8.36 -27.70 -4.73
CA CYS A 184 -7.13 -28.36 -4.31
C CYS A 184 -6.92 -29.72 -5.02
N ALA A 185 -7.99 -30.51 -5.16
CA ALA A 185 -7.96 -31.78 -5.90
C ALA A 185 -7.66 -31.57 -7.39
N ALA A 186 -8.34 -30.60 -8.03
CA ALA A 186 -8.12 -30.26 -9.43
C ALA A 186 -6.69 -29.72 -9.69
N LEU A 187 -6.16 -28.90 -8.78
CA LEU A 187 -4.80 -28.37 -8.86
C LEU A 187 -3.77 -29.49 -8.69
N LYS A 188 -3.95 -30.39 -7.72
CA LYS A 188 -3.05 -31.54 -7.51
C LYS A 188 -2.91 -32.38 -8.78
N HIS A 189 -4.03 -32.81 -9.37
CA HIS A 189 -4.04 -33.58 -10.61
C HIS A 189 -3.39 -32.80 -11.78
N ALA A 190 -3.64 -31.50 -11.90
CA ALA A 190 -3.02 -30.67 -12.94
C ALA A 190 -1.50 -30.51 -12.75
N LEU A 191 -1.01 -30.46 -11.50
CA LEU A 191 0.42 -30.41 -11.19
C LEU A 191 1.11 -31.73 -11.55
N SER A 192 0.59 -32.88 -11.10
CA SER A 192 1.15 -34.20 -11.50
C SER A 192 1.23 -34.35 -13.01
N ASN A 193 0.15 -34.05 -13.74
CA ASN A 193 0.14 -34.14 -15.20
C ASN A 193 1.10 -33.14 -15.87
N THR A 194 1.41 -32.01 -15.22
CA THR A 194 2.42 -31.07 -15.71
C THR A 194 3.82 -31.63 -15.49
N VAL A 195 4.12 -32.19 -14.30
CA VAL A 195 5.43 -32.79 -14.00
C VAL A 195 5.71 -33.97 -14.93
N SER A 196 4.73 -34.87 -15.13
CA SER A 196 4.85 -36.01 -16.06
C SER A 196 4.98 -35.62 -17.53
N SER A 197 4.75 -34.35 -17.89
CA SER A 197 4.92 -33.83 -19.25
C SER A 197 6.28 -33.20 -19.52
N PHE A 198 7.13 -33.04 -18.50
CA PHE A 198 8.46 -32.49 -18.68
C PHE A 198 9.40 -33.47 -19.37
N ILE A 199 10.12 -32.96 -20.36
CA ILE A 199 11.23 -33.66 -21.03
C ILE A 199 12.48 -33.54 -20.14
N ASP A 200 13.34 -34.56 -20.17
CA ASP A 200 14.65 -34.54 -19.52
C ASP A 200 15.54 -33.41 -20.06
N GLY A 201 16.47 -32.93 -19.22
CA GLY A 201 17.36 -31.81 -19.54
C GLY A 201 16.75 -30.41 -19.48
N LEU A 202 15.43 -30.25 -19.34
CA LEU A 202 14.81 -28.94 -19.11
C LEU A 202 15.28 -28.30 -17.78
N VAL A 203 15.70 -27.03 -17.85
CA VAL A 203 16.19 -26.24 -16.71
C VAL A 203 15.11 -26.08 -15.63
N ALA A 204 15.50 -26.14 -14.35
CA ALA A 204 14.56 -26.13 -13.22
C ALA A 204 13.70 -24.85 -13.18
N SER A 205 14.29 -23.69 -13.50
CA SER A 205 13.57 -22.41 -13.58
C SER A 205 12.43 -22.43 -14.60
N TYR A 206 12.61 -23.07 -15.76
CA TYR A 206 11.57 -23.23 -16.77
C TYR A 206 10.46 -24.20 -16.32
N LYS A 207 10.83 -25.31 -15.69
CA LYS A 207 9.87 -26.25 -15.07
C LYS A 207 9.02 -25.52 -14.02
N TRP A 208 9.65 -24.72 -13.17
CA TRP A 208 8.99 -23.94 -12.12
C TRP A 208 8.01 -22.87 -12.66
N GLU A 209 8.41 -22.10 -13.67
CA GLU A 209 7.50 -21.16 -14.34
C GLU A 209 6.32 -21.89 -14.99
N THR A 210 6.52 -23.10 -15.52
CA THR A 210 5.44 -23.92 -16.08
C THR A 210 4.45 -24.39 -14.99
N LEU A 211 4.94 -24.82 -13.82
CA LEU A 211 4.09 -25.19 -12.68
C LEU A 211 3.27 -23.99 -12.15
N LYS A 212 3.87 -22.80 -12.08
CA LYS A 212 3.16 -21.55 -11.77
C LYS A 212 2.12 -21.20 -12.83
N ALA A 213 2.45 -21.37 -14.12
CA ALA A 213 1.52 -21.15 -15.22
C ALA A 213 0.34 -22.14 -15.20
N THR A 214 0.57 -23.42 -14.89
CA THR A 214 -0.50 -24.41 -14.65
C THR A 214 -1.39 -23.96 -13.49
N THR A 215 -0.80 -23.60 -12.35
CA THR A 215 -1.55 -23.14 -11.16
C THR A 215 -2.41 -21.92 -11.46
N LYS A 216 -1.86 -20.95 -12.21
CA LYS A 216 -2.58 -19.77 -12.73
C LYS A 216 -3.74 -20.15 -13.66
N LYS A 217 -3.54 -21.07 -14.61
CA LYS A 217 -4.60 -21.56 -15.51
C LYS A 217 -5.73 -22.25 -14.75
N VAL A 218 -5.41 -23.12 -13.78
CA VAL A 218 -6.41 -23.79 -12.92
C VAL A 218 -7.19 -22.77 -12.10
N ALA A 219 -6.51 -21.83 -11.42
CA ALA A 219 -7.14 -20.77 -10.65
C ALA A 219 -8.05 -19.87 -11.50
N GLN A 220 -7.63 -19.52 -12.73
CA GLN A 220 -8.45 -18.75 -13.66
C GLN A 220 -9.69 -19.53 -14.12
N SER A 221 -9.53 -20.80 -14.50
CA SER A 221 -10.63 -21.66 -14.95
C SER A 221 -11.67 -21.86 -13.84
N PHE A 222 -11.21 -22.20 -12.63
CA PHE A 222 -12.07 -22.37 -11.46
C PHE A 222 -12.79 -21.07 -11.08
N SER A 223 -12.06 -19.95 -10.97
CA SER A 223 -12.65 -18.64 -10.64
C SER A 223 -13.67 -18.17 -11.68
N ARG A 224 -13.46 -18.44 -12.98
CA ARG A 224 -14.43 -18.09 -14.04
C ARG A 224 -15.72 -18.89 -13.91
N LYS A 225 -15.62 -20.21 -13.67
CA LYS A 225 -16.79 -21.06 -13.41
C LYS A 225 -17.55 -20.59 -12.16
N GLN A 226 -16.83 -20.30 -11.08
CA GLN A 226 -17.40 -19.82 -9.83
C GLN A 226 -18.04 -18.43 -9.98
N ALA A 227 -17.40 -17.48 -10.67
CA ALA A 227 -17.96 -16.15 -10.92
C ALA A 227 -19.22 -16.19 -11.81
N SER A 228 -19.26 -17.09 -12.80
CA SER A 228 -20.47 -17.34 -13.60
C SER A 228 -21.62 -17.85 -12.71
N SER A 229 -21.33 -18.84 -11.85
CA SER A 229 -22.29 -19.36 -10.88
C SER A 229 -22.76 -18.30 -9.88
N TYR A 230 -21.88 -17.49 -9.32
CA TYR A 230 -22.26 -16.38 -8.43
C TYR A 230 -23.05 -15.27 -9.15
N LYS A 231 -22.77 -14.98 -10.42
CA LYS A 231 -23.57 -14.02 -11.20
C LYS A 231 -25.00 -14.54 -11.39
N GLN A 232 -25.15 -15.81 -11.78
CA GLN A 232 -26.45 -16.47 -11.90
C GLN A 232 -27.19 -16.50 -10.55
N ALA A 233 -26.51 -16.92 -9.48
CA ALA A 233 -27.06 -16.94 -8.12
C ALA A 233 -27.49 -15.55 -7.65
N LYS A 234 -26.67 -14.50 -7.85
CA LYS A 234 -27.01 -13.12 -7.50
C LYS A 234 -28.28 -12.66 -8.22
N THR A 235 -28.40 -12.90 -9.52
CA THR A 235 -29.62 -12.55 -10.29
C THR A 235 -30.85 -13.31 -9.79
N LEU A 236 -30.74 -14.62 -9.55
CA LEU A 236 -31.84 -15.44 -9.02
C LEU A 236 -32.27 -14.99 -7.61
N LEU A 237 -31.31 -14.68 -6.74
CA LEU A 237 -31.55 -14.21 -5.37
C LEU A 237 -32.15 -12.81 -5.33
N GLN A 238 -31.68 -11.87 -6.16
CA GLN A 238 -32.30 -10.54 -6.29
C GLN A 238 -33.74 -10.65 -6.80
N ASN A 239 -34.01 -11.45 -7.83
CA ASN A 239 -35.37 -11.69 -8.34
C ASN A 239 -36.28 -12.33 -7.27
N LYS A 240 -35.74 -13.29 -6.49
CA LYS A 240 -36.46 -13.92 -5.38
C LYS A 240 -36.74 -12.93 -4.25
N LEU A 241 -35.79 -12.07 -3.90
CA LEU A 241 -35.95 -11.02 -2.89
C LEU A 241 -37.03 -10.00 -3.30
N ALA A 242 -36.99 -9.54 -4.55
CA ALA A 242 -38.00 -8.64 -5.11
C ALA A 242 -39.41 -9.27 -5.10
N SER A 243 -39.52 -10.55 -5.47
CA SER A 243 -40.78 -11.30 -5.42
C SER A 243 -41.31 -11.45 -3.99
N LEU A 244 -40.45 -11.82 -3.02
CA LEU A 244 -40.81 -11.95 -1.61
C LEU A 244 -41.26 -10.61 -1.04
N ARG A 245 -40.50 -9.53 -1.23
CA ARG A 245 -40.87 -8.18 -0.75
C ARG A 245 -42.17 -7.68 -1.37
N LYS A 246 -42.42 -7.95 -2.66
CA LYS A 246 -43.72 -7.64 -3.29
C LYS A 246 -44.88 -8.40 -2.64
N LYS A 247 -44.68 -9.67 -2.27
CA LYS A 247 -45.69 -10.43 -1.49
C LYS A 247 -45.89 -9.86 -0.08
N THR A 248 -44.82 -9.47 0.60
CA THR A 248 -44.87 -8.85 1.94
C THR A 248 -45.69 -7.55 1.95
N ILE A 249 -45.66 -6.78 0.85
CA ILE A 249 -46.47 -5.57 0.67
C ILE A 249 -47.95 -5.90 0.35
N LEU A 250 -48.19 -6.92 -0.47
CA LEU A 250 -49.54 -7.32 -0.90
C LEU A 250 -50.32 -8.12 0.16
N PHE A 251 -49.63 -8.83 1.05
CA PHE A 251 -50.20 -9.73 2.05
C PHE A 251 -49.57 -9.49 3.44
N PRO A 252 -49.89 -8.38 4.13
CA PRO A 252 -49.30 -8.03 5.42
C PRO A 252 -49.47 -9.10 6.50
N GLU A 253 -50.55 -9.86 6.46
CA GLU A 253 -50.83 -10.99 7.35
C GLU A 253 -49.85 -12.16 7.20
N GLN A 254 -49.18 -12.30 6.04
CA GLN A 254 -48.18 -13.35 5.77
C GLN A 254 -46.75 -12.93 6.14
N VAL A 255 -46.53 -11.71 6.64
CA VAL A 255 -45.19 -11.21 7.05
C VAL A 255 -44.44 -12.18 7.98
N PRO A 256 -45.05 -12.80 9.02
CA PRO A 256 -44.33 -13.69 9.93
C PRO A 256 -43.73 -14.92 9.25
N GLU A 257 -44.37 -15.43 8.20
CA GLU A 257 -43.92 -16.61 7.43
C GLU A 257 -42.94 -16.23 6.31
N LEU A 258 -43.11 -15.04 5.72
CA LEU A 258 -42.27 -14.55 4.62
C LEU A 258 -40.93 -13.97 5.12
N GLN A 259 -40.90 -13.35 6.31
CA GLN A 259 -39.69 -12.68 6.81
C GLN A 259 -38.48 -13.61 7.01
N PRO A 260 -38.61 -14.84 7.53
CA PRO A 260 -37.50 -15.79 7.59
C PRO A 260 -36.90 -16.12 6.22
N LEU A 261 -37.74 -16.23 5.18
CA LEU A 261 -37.30 -16.48 3.80
C LEU A 261 -36.57 -15.27 3.21
N VAL A 262 -37.03 -14.05 3.50
CA VAL A 262 -36.33 -12.80 3.14
C VAL A 262 -34.94 -12.78 3.78
N ASN A 263 -34.84 -13.04 5.09
CA ASN A 263 -33.57 -13.01 5.84
C ASN A 263 -32.53 -14.01 5.28
N VAL A 264 -32.94 -15.20 4.83
CA VAL A 264 -32.03 -16.18 4.21
C VAL A 264 -31.49 -15.69 2.86
N VAL A 265 -32.37 -15.14 2.01
CA VAL A 265 -31.97 -14.62 0.69
C VAL A 265 -31.05 -13.40 0.83
N GLU A 266 -31.36 -12.51 1.78
CA GLU A 266 -30.53 -11.36 2.12
C GLU A 266 -29.12 -11.75 2.60
N ARG A 267 -29.01 -12.79 3.45
CA ARG A 267 -27.72 -13.32 3.91
C ARG A 267 -26.88 -13.88 2.76
N GLN A 268 -27.50 -14.64 1.86
CA GLN A 268 -26.81 -15.20 0.68
C GLN A 268 -26.34 -14.11 -0.29
N LEU A 269 -27.08 -12.99 -0.39
CA LEU A 269 -26.65 -11.82 -1.16
C LEU A 269 -25.48 -11.08 -0.50
N ALA A 270 -25.52 -10.91 0.82
CA ALA A 270 -24.44 -10.31 1.60
C ALA A 270 -23.11 -11.07 1.42
N ASP A 271 -23.12 -12.40 1.54
CA ASP A 271 -21.92 -13.24 1.34
C ASP A 271 -21.29 -13.05 -0.05
N ILE A 272 -22.12 -13.00 -1.11
CA ILE A 272 -21.66 -12.74 -2.49
C ILE A 272 -21.09 -11.32 -2.63
N GLN A 273 -21.70 -10.33 -1.96
CA GLN A 273 -21.27 -8.94 -2.02
C GLN A 273 -19.95 -8.70 -1.30
N GLN A 274 -19.79 -9.22 -0.08
CA GLN A 274 -18.55 -9.11 0.70
C GLN A 274 -17.34 -9.62 -0.12
N TYR A 275 -17.52 -10.76 -0.80
CA TYR A 275 -16.53 -11.33 -1.71
C TYR A 275 -16.10 -10.40 -2.86
N HIS A 276 -17.01 -9.57 -3.39
CA HIS A 276 -16.69 -8.63 -4.47
C HIS A 276 -15.95 -7.38 -3.96
N VAL A 277 -16.31 -6.89 -2.77
CA VAL A 277 -15.67 -5.70 -2.16
C VAL A 277 -14.19 -5.97 -1.87
N GLU A 278 -13.86 -7.14 -1.32
CA GLU A 278 -12.49 -7.54 -1.00
C GLU A 278 -11.56 -7.61 -2.23
N ILE A 279 -12.11 -7.88 -3.42
CA ILE A 279 -11.34 -7.94 -4.68
C ILE A 279 -10.99 -6.54 -5.21
N LEU A 280 -11.85 -5.54 -5.00
CA LEU A 280 -11.69 -4.22 -5.61
C LEU A 280 -10.61 -3.36 -4.93
N ALA A 281 -10.38 -3.55 -3.62
CA ALA A 281 -9.42 -2.76 -2.84
C ALA A 281 -7.94 -2.94 -3.25
N LEU A 282 -7.61 -3.89 -4.13
CA LEU A 282 -6.26 -4.39 -4.37
C LEU A 282 -5.43 -3.64 -5.45
N ARG A 283 -5.90 -2.49 -5.97
CA ARG A 283 -5.59 -2.04 -7.36
C ARG A 283 -5.19 -0.54 -7.59
N SER A 284 -4.16 0.08 -6.99
CA SER A 284 -3.73 1.46 -7.41
C SER A 284 -2.30 1.98 -7.06
N GLY A 285 -1.80 2.97 -7.86
CA GLY A 285 -0.66 3.90 -7.60
C GLY A 285 0.67 3.78 -8.43
N ILE A 286 1.32 4.91 -8.85
CA ILE A 286 2.51 5.00 -9.78
C ILE A 286 3.62 6.11 -9.57
N ARG A 287 4.93 5.78 -9.83
CA ARG A 287 6.18 6.58 -10.21
C ARG A 287 6.81 7.58 -9.16
N TRP A 288 7.97 8.27 -9.30
CA TRP A 288 9.01 8.55 -10.38
C TRP A 288 10.50 8.64 -9.84
N ARG A 289 11.50 9.36 -10.47
CA ARG A 289 12.99 9.22 -10.22
C ARG A 289 13.96 10.40 -10.62
N GLU A 290 15.23 10.42 -10.12
CA GLU A 290 16.43 11.24 -10.53
C GLU A 290 17.83 10.57 -10.18
N LEU A 291 19.00 11.16 -10.59
CA LEU A 291 20.37 10.56 -10.76
C LEU A 291 21.50 10.90 -9.70
N ILE A 292 22.77 10.46 -9.92
CA ILE A 292 23.84 10.14 -8.91
C ILE A 292 25.32 10.44 -9.37
N ASP A 293 26.33 10.33 -8.47
CA ASP A 293 27.78 10.65 -8.59
C ASP A 293 28.62 9.73 -7.64
N HIS A 294 29.92 9.52 -7.89
CA HIS A 294 30.71 8.35 -7.42
C HIS A 294 31.86 8.60 -6.41
N ASP A 295 32.59 9.73 -6.46
CA ASP A 295 33.89 9.87 -5.75
C ASP A 295 33.78 9.75 -4.23
N ALA A 296 32.66 10.22 -3.67
CA ALA A 296 32.44 10.22 -2.23
C ALA A 296 32.30 8.81 -1.61
N ILE A 297 32.02 7.76 -2.41
CA ILE A 297 31.87 6.40 -1.88
C ILE A 297 33.17 5.92 -1.21
N GLU A 298 34.33 6.28 -1.77
CA GLU A 298 35.63 5.79 -1.28
C GLU A 298 36.08 6.51 0.00
N SER A 299 35.71 7.78 0.13
CA SER A 299 35.89 8.60 1.34
C SER A 299 35.05 8.12 2.54
N LEU A 300 33.94 7.42 2.29
CA LEU A 300 33.15 6.83 3.37
C LEU A 300 33.72 5.49 3.85
N LEU A 301 34.12 4.61 2.92
CA LEU A 301 34.54 3.24 3.25
C LEU A 301 35.96 3.15 3.80
N SER A 302 36.86 4.05 3.40
CA SER A 302 38.24 4.12 3.93
C SER A 302 38.33 4.39 5.44
N GLY A 303 37.26 4.91 6.06
CA GLY A 303 37.16 5.11 7.52
C GLY A 303 36.77 3.87 8.33
N LEU A 304 36.57 2.71 7.69
CA LEU A 304 36.20 1.46 8.35
C LEU A 304 37.42 0.58 8.66
N PRO A 305 37.45 -0.14 9.80
CA PRO A 305 38.49 -1.14 10.06
C PRO A 305 38.51 -2.22 8.98
N SER A 306 39.69 -2.58 8.52
CA SER A 306 39.90 -3.71 7.59
C SER A 306 39.59 -5.08 8.20
N SER A 307 39.53 -5.16 9.53
CA SER A 307 39.11 -6.34 10.29
C SER A 307 37.60 -6.51 10.42
N LEU A 308 36.79 -5.49 10.08
CA LEU A 308 35.33 -5.54 10.19
C LEU A 308 34.73 -6.30 9.00
N ARG A 309 34.87 -7.63 9.00
CA ARG A 309 34.43 -8.53 7.92
C ARG A 309 33.87 -9.84 8.51
N LEU A 310 33.00 -10.52 7.76
CA LEU A 310 32.47 -11.84 8.13
C LEU A 310 33.59 -12.86 8.35
N SER A 311 33.41 -13.76 9.32
CA SER A 311 34.32 -14.90 9.50
C SER A 311 34.24 -15.86 8.30
N SER A 312 35.25 -16.72 8.11
CA SER A 312 35.20 -17.76 7.08
C SER A 312 34.07 -18.77 7.32
N ILE A 313 33.69 -19.01 8.59
CA ILE A 313 32.56 -19.87 8.96
C ILE A 313 31.24 -19.23 8.50
N ASP A 314 31.07 -17.93 8.73
CA ASP A 314 29.89 -17.18 8.33
C ASP A 314 29.76 -17.07 6.80
N GLN A 315 30.87 -16.78 6.10
CA GLN A 315 30.90 -16.76 4.64
C GLN A 315 30.45 -18.11 4.05
N ASN A 316 30.97 -19.22 4.59
CA ASN A 316 30.56 -20.57 4.20
C ASN A 316 29.10 -20.87 4.57
N SER A 317 28.61 -20.37 5.71
CA SER A 317 27.21 -20.49 6.14
C SER A 317 26.25 -19.77 5.19
N LEU A 318 26.58 -18.55 4.76
CA LEU A 318 25.78 -17.80 3.77
C LEU A 318 25.76 -18.47 2.40
N SER A 319 26.89 -19.04 1.96
CA SER A 319 27.00 -19.78 0.71
C SER A 319 26.55 -21.24 0.79
N SER A 320 26.13 -21.74 1.96
CA SER A 320 25.63 -23.10 2.11
C SER A 320 24.34 -23.32 1.31
N PRO A 321 24.15 -24.49 0.68
CA PRO A 321 22.92 -24.83 -0.03
C PRO A 321 21.67 -24.61 0.83
N ILE A 322 20.56 -24.27 0.18
CA ILE A 322 19.23 -24.22 0.77
C ILE A 322 18.70 -25.65 0.83
N VAL A 323 18.25 -26.09 2.00
CA VAL A 323 17.57 -27.39 2.17
C VAL A 323 16.05 -27.21 2.05
N PHE A 324 15.32 -28.30 1.77
CA PHE A 324 13.88 -28.18 1.55
C PHE A 324 13.11 -27.69 2.80
N ASP A 325 13.62 -27.97 3.99
CA ASP A 325 13.01 -27.51 5.24
C ASP A 325 13.12 -25.98 5.42
N ASP A 326 14.18 -25.33 4.90
CA ASP A 326 14.28 -23.86 4.83
C ASP A 326 13.13 -23.27 4.00
N ILE A 327 12.76 -23.95 2.90
CA ILE A 327 11.66 -23.55 2.02
C ILE A 327 10.32 -23.72 2.73
N LEU A 328 10.11 -24.85 3.41
CA LEU A 328 8.90 -25.08 4.20
C LEU A 328 8.74 -24.07 5.34
N GLU A 329 9.81 -23.79 6.09
CA GLU A 329 9.83 -22.79 7.17
C GLU A 329 9.60 -21.37 6.62
N GLY A 330 10.25 -21.03 5.50
CA GLY A 330 10.08 -19.76 4.81
C GLY A 330 8.64 -19.52 4.32
N VAL A 331 7.96 -20.55 3.83
CA VAL A 331 6.54 -20.52 3.44
C VAL A 331 5.62 -20.47 4.67
N ALA A 332 5.90 -21.26 5.70
CA ALA A 332 5.07 -21.33 6.90
C ALA A 332 5.01 -20.00 7.67
N ARG A 333 6.08 -19.19 7.62
CA ARG A 333 6.16 -17.85 8.20
C ARG A 333 5.59 -16.74 7.31
N CYS A 334 5.01 -17.05 6.14
CA CYS A 334 4.41 -16.04 5.29
C CYS A 334 3.06 -15.56 5.84
N PRO A 335 2.77 -14.25 5.81
CA PRO A 335 1.49 -13.72 6.27
C PRO A 335 0.35 -14.13 5.33
N SER A 336 -0.74 -14.61 5.92
CA SER A 336 -2.00 -14.81 5.19
C SER A 336 -2.54 -13.48 4.68
N ARG A 337 -3.20 -13.48 3.51
CA ARG A 337 -3.79 -12.29 2.86
C ARG A 337 -2.78 -11.22 2.40
N SER A 338 -1.55 -11.60 2.07
CA SER A 338 -0.59 -10.69 1.41
C SER A 338 -0.89 -10.50 -0.08
N SER A 339 -0.49 -9.36 -0.66
CA SER A 339 -0.59 -9.14 -2.11
C SER A 339 0.55 -9.86 -2.87
N PRO A 340 0.23 -10.67 -3.90
CA PRO A 340 1.24 -11.27 -4.78
C PRO A 340 1.83 -10.24 -5.76
N GLY A 341 2.87 -10.66 -6.49
CA GLY A 341 3.49 -9.87 -7.56
C GLY A 341 2.74 -9.98 -8.90
N THR A 342 3.49 -9.92 -10.01
CA THR A 342 2.95 -9.92 -11.37
C THR A 342 2.39 -11.27 -11.82
N ASP A 343 2.87 -12.38 -11.23
CA ASP A 343 2.33 -13.71 -11.50
C ASP A 343 0.88 -13.85 -10.98
N GLY A 344 0.54 -13.12 -9.93
CA GLY A 344 -0.76 -13.13 -9.26
C GLY A 344 -0.96 -14.29 -8.29
N LEU A 345 0.08 -15.06 -7.92
CA LEU A 345 -0.02 -16.23 -7.04
C LEU A 345 0.23 -15.85 -5.58
N PRO A 346 -0.79 -15.86 -4.69
CA PRO A 346 -0.61 -15.58 -3.28
C PRO A 346 0.03 -16.78 -2.54
N TYR A 347 0.54 -16.56 -1.33
CA TYR A 347 1.27 -17.57 -0.55
C TYR A 347 0.46 -18.85 -0.31
N GLU A 348 -0.86 -18.71 -0.16
CA GLU A 348 -1.80 -19.80 0.02
C GLU A 348 -1.81 -20.78 -1.17
N LEU A 349 -1.67 -20.28 -2.41
CA LEU A 349 -1.54 -21.11 -3.60
C LEU A 349 -0.10 -21.61 -3.80
N LEU A 350 0.90 -20.76 -3.54
CA LEU A 350 2.31 -21.17 -3.60
C LEU A 350 2.59 -22.37 -2.69
N ARG A 351 2.02 -22.37 -1.48
CA ARG A 351 2.13 -23.48 -0.53
C ARG A 351 1.64 -24.79 -1.12
N LEU A 352 0.54 -24.79 -1.88
CA LEU A 352 0.03 -26.00 -2.55
C LEU A 352 1.00 -26.53 -3.61
N ILE A 353 1.71 -25.66 -4.33
CA ILE A 353 2.75 -26.06 -5.28
C ILE A 353 3.95 -26.66 -4.52
N ILE A 354 4.45 -25.97 -3.50
CA ILE A 354 5.65 -26.39 -2.75
C ILE A 354 5.41 -27.69 -1.97
N THR A 355 4.23 -27.88 -1.37
CA THR A 355 3.89 -29.13 -0.67
C THR A 355 3.48 -30.27 -1.60
N HIS A 356 3.45 -30.06 -2.92
CA HIS A 356 3.19 -31.13 -3.87
C HIS A 356 4.45 -32.01 -4.02
N PRO A 357 4.40 -33.33 -3.76
CA PRO A 357 5.61 -34.17 -3.72
C PRO A 357 6.45 -34.09 -4.99
N GLU A 358 5.81 -34.15 -6.16
CA GLU A 358 6.48 -34.11 -7.47
C GLU A 358 7.08 -32.74 -7.83
N CYS A 359 6.73 -31.68 -7.09
CA CYS A 359 7.28 -30.33 -7.29
C CYS A 359 8.49 -30.04 -6.36
N ARG A 360 8.73 -30.90 -5.36
CA ARG A 360 9.73 -30.69 -4.30
C ARG A 360 11.12 -30.41 -4.84
N ASP A 361 11.63 -31.32 -5.65
CA ASP A 361 13.01 -31.26 -6.12
C ASP A 361 13.19 -30.13 -7.14
N ILE A 362 12.16 -29.83 -7.95
CA ILE A 362 12.16 -28.66 -8.86
C ILE A 362 12.28 -27.36 -8.07
N ALA A 363 11.50 -27.20 -6.99
CA ALA A 363 11.57 -26.01 -6.13
C ALA A 363 12.94 -25.90 -5.43
N LEU A 364 13.47 -27.01 -4.92
CA LEU A 364 14.78 -27.07 -4.27
C LEU A 364 15.92 -26.71 -5.24
N THR A 365 15.90 -27.25 -6.45
CA THR A 365 16.89 -26.92 -7.49
C THR A 365 16.80 -25.45 -7.86
N VAL A 366 15.61 -24.88 -8.10
CA VAL A 366 15.47 -23.44 -8.39
C VAL A 366 16.07 -22.54 -7.30
N TYR A 367 15.84 -22.84 -6.03
CA TYR A 367 16.34 -22.00 -4.94
C TYR A 367 17.88 -22.07 -4.84
N ASN A 368 18.47 -23.23 -5.12
CA ASN A 368 19.92 -23.41 -5.14
C ASN A 368 20.58 -22.87 -6.42
N ASP A 369 19.92 -22.99 -7.58
CA ASP A 369 20.31 -22.38 -8.85
C ASP A 369 20.38 -20.85 -8.74
N VAL A 370 19.42 -20.24 -8.04
CA VAL A 370 19.46 -18.80 -7.74
C VAL A 370 20.61 -18.46 -6.80
N LEU A 371 20.77 -19.19 -5.68
CA LEU A 371 21.82 -18.89 -4.69
C LEU A 371 23.26 -19.09 -5.23
N SER A 372 23.48 -20.16 -5.99
CA SER A 372 24.82 -20.59 -6.41
C SER A 372 25.23 -20.08 -7.78
N HIS A 373 24.26 -19.82 -8.66
CA HIS A 373 24.52 -19.52 -10.08
C HIS A 373 23.81 -18.26 -10.60
N GLY A 374 22.96 -17.60 -9.79
CA GLY A 374 22.19 -16.45 -10.25
C GLY A 374 21.17 -16.79 -11.36
N ILE A 375 20.72 -18.04 -11.46
CA ILE A 375 19.79 -18.48 -12.51
C ILE A 375 18.34 -18.26 -12.03
N PHE A 376 17.86 -17.03 -12.21
CA PHE A 376 16.53 -16.61 -11.78
C PHE A 376 15.40 -17.18 -12.67
N PRO A 377 14.27 -17.63 -12.09
CA PRO A 377 13.00 -17.74 -12.82
C PRO A 377 12.62 -16.37 -13.40
N LEU A 378 12.22 -16.32 -14.67
CA LEU A 378 12.01 -15.06 -15.39
C LEU A 378 11.03 -14.11 -14.69
N SER A 379 10.02 -14.63 -13.99
CA SER A 379 9.06 -13.79 -13.28
C SER A 379 9.61 -13.15 -12.01
N TRP A 380 10.76 -13.60 -11.47
CA TRP A 380 11.44 -12.93 -10.35
C TRP A 380 12.10 -11.62 -10.80
N LEU A 381 12.37 -11.50 -12.11
CA LEU A 381 12.89 -10.28 -12.73
C LEU A 381 11.82 -9.21 -12.96
N GLU A 382 10.57 -9.45 -12.53
CA GLU A 382 9.47 -8.48 -12.55
C GLU A 382 9.05 -8.08 -11.13
N THR A 383 9.05 -6.77 -10.86
CA THR A 383 8.52 -6.20 -9.62
C THR A 383 7.29 -5.34 -9.93
N SER A 384 6.13 -5.66 -9.36
CA SER A 384 5.00 -4.72 -9.42
C SER A 384 5.14 -3.63 -8.35
N VAL A 385 4.85 -2.36 -8.66
CA VAL A 385 4.86 -1.27 -7.68
C VAL A 385 3.49 -0.65 -7.57
N SER A 386 2.95 -0.59 -6.34
CA SER A 386 1.70 0.12 -6.02
C SER A 386 2.00 1.28 -5.07
N LEU A 387 1.24 2.38 -5.14
CA LEU A 387 1.39 3.49 -4.21
C LEU A 387 0.25 3.50 -3.19
N ILE A 388 0.60 3.52 -1.90
CA ILE A 388 -0.32 3.70 -0.79
C ILE A 388 -0.34 5.18 -0.39
N PRO A 389 -1.50 5.83 -0.19
CA PRO A 389 -1.56 7.21 0.25
C PRO A 389 -0.99 7.39 1.67
N LYS A 390 -0.29 8.50 1.89
CA LYS A 390 0.07 9.03 3.22
C LYS A 390 -0.90 10.15 3.60
N LYS A 391 -0.67 10.78 4.77
CA LYS A 391 -1.33 12.05 5.14
C LYS A 391 -0.88 13.17 4.18
N GLY A 392 -1.77 14.11 3.87
CA GLY A 392 -1.51 15.28 3.02
C GLY A 392 -2.36 15.30 1.75
N SER A 393 -2.08 16.26 0.86
CA SER A 393 -2.75 16.34 -0.44
C SER A 393 -2.30 15.20 -1.35
N LEU A 394 -3.26 14.42 -1.86
CA LEU A 394 -2.99 13.30 -2.76
C LEU A 394 -2.55 13.72 -4.17
N SER A 395 -2.67 15.01 -4.50
CA SER A 395 -2.11 15.59 -5.73
C SER A 395 -0.59 15.72 -5.69
N ASP A 396 0.05 15.68 -4.51
CA ASP A 396 1.50 15.66 -4.37
C ASP A 396 2.02 14.21 -4.24
N LEU A 397 2.83 13.80 -5.20
CA LEU A 397 3.48 12.49 -5.27
C LEU A 397 4.35 12.16 -4.03
N LYS A 398 4.83 13.17 -3.29
CA LYS A 398 5.56 13.00 -2.01
C LYS A 398 4.69 12.41 -0.90
N ASN A 399 3.38 12.63 -0.96
CA ASN A 399 2.38 12.10 -0.03
C ASN A 399 1.93 10.68 -0.39
N TRP A 400 2.71 9.95 -1.20
CA TRP A 400 2.48 8.55 -1.51
C TRP A 400 3.67 7.69 -1.08
N ARG A 401 3.39 6.42 -0.75
CA ARG A 401 4.36 5.41 -0.32
C ARG A 401 4.44 4.29 -1.36
N PRO A 402 5.55 4.14 -2.10
CA PRO A 402 5.73 3.00 -3.00
C PRO A 402 5.97 1.71 -2.23
N ILE A 403 5.16 0.69 -2.52
CA ILE A 403 5.31 -0.67 -2.03
C ILE A 403 5.68 -1.57 -3.20
N SER A 404 6.76 -2.35 -3.03
CA SER A 404 7.23 -3.32 -4.01
C SER A 404 6.54 -4.68 -3.78
N LEU A 405 5.88 -5.18 -4.81
CA LEU A 405 5.22 -6.47 -4.88
C LEU A 405 5.98 -7.38 -5.85
N ILE A 406 7.01 -8.05 -5.33
CA ILE A 406 7.63 -9.20 -6.01
C ILE A 406 6.76 -10.46 -5.79
N ASN A 407 6.99 -11.48 -6.63
CA ASN A 407 6.26 -12.75 -6.58
C ASN A 407 6.53 -13.51 -5.26
N THR A 408 5.58 -14.34 -4.86
CA THR A 408 5.57 -14.91 -3.50
C THR A 408 6.68 -15.93 -3.28
N ASP A 409 7.12 -16.63 -4.32
CA ASP A 409 8.28 -17.51 -4.32
C ASP A 409 9.58 -16.71 -4.14
N ALA A 410 9.76 -15.60 -4.85
CA ALA A 410 10.88 -14.68 -4.62
C ALA A 410 10.91 -14.14 -3.17
N LYS A 411 9.75 -13.83 -2.57
CA LYS A 411 9.65 -13.40 -1.15
C LYS A 411 9.99 -14.51 -0.14
N VAL A 412 9.81 -15.78 -0.50
CA VAL A 412 10.24 -16.89 0.36
C VAL A 412 11.76 -17.02 0.28
N PHE A 413 12.35 -16.92 -0.91
CA PHE A 413 13.80 -16.91 -1.08
C PHE A 413 14.47 -15.74 -0.33
N THR A 414 14.00 -14.50 -0.48
CA THR A 414 14.55 -13.36 0.28
C THR A 414 14.38 -13.51 1.79
N ARG A 415 13.33 -14.17 2.27
CA ARG A 415 13.17 -14.51 3.69
C ARG A 415 14.21 -15.52 4.19
N ILE A 416 14.54 -16.54 3.39
CA ILE A 416 15.60 -17.51 3.72
C ILE A 416 16.95 -16.80 3.76
N LEU A 417 17.28 -15.99 2.75
CA LEU A 417 18.51 -15.19 2.76
C LEU A 417 18.58 -14.23 3.95
N SER A 418 17.50 -13.52 4.25
CA SER A 418 17.41 -12.62 5.41
C SER A 418 17.68 -13.39 6.72
N ALA A 419 17.13 -14.60 6.88
CA ALA A 419 17.39 -15.44 8.04
C ALA A 419 18.88 -15.86 8.14
N LYS A 420 19.52 -16.25 7.03
CA LYS A 420 20.95 -16.60 6.96
C LYS A 420 21.87 -15.40 7.22
N ILE A 421 21.58 -14.21 6.66
CA ILE A 421 22.33 -12.98 6.95
C ILE A 421 22.22 -12.63 8.43
N ILE A 422 21.01 -12.59 8.99
CA ILE A 422 20.80 -12.12 10.36
C ILE A 422 21.52 -13.00 11.41
N SER A 423 21.79 -14.28 11.12
CA SER A 423 22.62 -15.12 12.01
C SER A 423 24.13 -14.83 11.96
N CYS A 424 24.61 -14.01 11.02
CA CYS A 424 26.04 -13.81 10.74
C CYS A 424 26.51 -12.34 10.84
N VAL A 425 25.60 -11.36 11.00
CA VAL A 425 25.94 -9.92 10.92
C VAL A 425 25.96 -9.19 12.26
N ASP A 426 25.77 -9.88 13.39
CA ASP A 426 25.68 -9.23 14.69
C ASP A 426 26.97 -8.48 15.07
N ASP A 427 28.15 -9.02 14.76
CA ASP A 427 29.44 -8.36 14.99
C ASP A 427 29.73 -7.21 14.01
N LEU A 428 29.12 -7.26 12.81
CA LEU A 428 29.27 -6.20 11.81
C LEU A 428 28.48 -4.95 12.18
N ILE A 429 27.29 -5.10 12.76
CA ILE A 429 26.37 -3.98 13.03
C ILE A 429 26.50 -3.52 14.48
N THR A 430 26.90 -2.25 14.66
CA THR A 430 27.15 -1.60 15.95
C THR A 430 26.05 -1.90 16.99
N PRO A 431 26.39 -2.18 18.27
CA PRO A 431 25.40 -2.50 19.30
C PRO A 431 24.39 -1.37 19.54
N TYR A 432 24.74 -0.12 19.21
CA TYR A 432 23.85 1.04 19.29
C TYR A 432 22.75 1.05 18.22
N LYS A 433 22.69 0.04 17.33
CA LYS A 433 21.64 -0.13 16.32
C LYS A 433 20.81 -1.39 16.62
N SER A 434 19.54 -1.20 16.99
CA SER A 434 18.69 -2.27 17.53
C SER A 434 17.59 -2.76 16.58
N GLY A 435 17.32 -2.03 15.49
CA GLY A 435 16.21 -2.35 14.58
C GLY A 435 16.52 -3.52 13.63
N PHE A 436 15.57 -4.46 13.51
CA PHE A 436 15.60 -5.62 12.58
C PHE A 436 16.75 -6.62 12.77
N LEU A 437 17.23 -6.81 14.01
CA LEU A 437 18.26 -7.79 14.37
C LEU A 437 17.76 -8.73 15.47
N ARG A 438 18.37 -9.92 15.60
CA ARG A 438 18.01 -10.87 16.67
C ARG A 438 18.50 -10.34 18.01
N HIS A 439 17.79 -10.66 19.09
CA HIS A 439 18.17 -10.36 20.48
C HIS A 439 18.41 -8.88 20.85
N ARG A 440 18.11 -7.91 19.96
CA ARG A 440 18.16 -6.47 20.26
C ARG A 440 16.74 -5.93 20.46
N PHE A 441 16.48 -5.24 21.57
CA PHE A 441 15.14 -4.73 21.88
C PHE A 441 15.10 -3.20 21.79
N ILE A 442 14.00 -2.65 21.26
CA ILE A 442 13.86 -1.20 21.11
C ILE A 442 13.86 -0.46 22.46
N ALA A 443 13.40 -1.11 23.52
CA ALA A 443 13.39 -0.51 24.86
C ALA A 443 14.79 -0.32 25.45
N ASP A 444 15.82 -1.01 24.95
CA ASP A 444 17.20 -0.85 25.42
C ASP A 444 17.70 0.57 25.10
N ASN A 445 17.41 1.06 23.89
CA ASN A 445 17.68 2.46 23.49
C ASN A 445 16.86 3.44 24.34
N GLY A 446 15.59 3.11 24.64
CA GLY A 446 14.72 3.95 25.47
C GLY A 446 15.20 4.06 26.92
N LEU A 447 15.65 2.94 27.51
CA LEU A 447 16.21 2.88 28.86
C LEU A 447 17.54 3.64 28.93
N LEU A 448 18.43 3.42 27.96
CA LEU A 448 19.71 4.13 27.90
C LEU A 448 19.50 5.64 27.74
N MET A 449 18.56 6.06 26.89
CA MET A 449 18.19 7.48 26.75
C MET A 449 17.61 8.05 28.05
N LYS A 450 16.78 7.29 28.77
CA LYS A 450 16.24 7.71 30.08
C LYS A 450 17.36 7.94 31.10
N LEU A 451 18.34 7.03 31.19
CA LEU A 451 19.51 7.18 32.06
C LEU A 451 20.38 8.39 31.67
N VAL A 452 20.60 8.61 30.36
CA VAL A 452 21.28 9.80 29.83
C VAL A 452 20.57 11.09 30.25
N MET A 453 19.25 11.16 30.10
CA MET A 453 18.46 12.34 30.47
C MET A 453 18.48 12.61 31.98
N ASP A 454 18.34 11.57 32.80
CA ASP A 454 18.37 11.72 34.26
C ASP A 454 19.74 12.20 34.76
N TYR A 455 20.84 11.68 34.20
CA TYR A 455 22.19 12.16 34.50
C TYR A 455 22.47 13.57 33.95
N ALA A 456 22.00 13.87 32.74
CA ALA A 456 22.09 15.20 32.15
C ALA A 456 21.37 16.24 33.01
N LYS A 457 20.22 15.88 33.56
CA LYS A 457 19.44 16.71 34.49
C LYS A 457 20.16 16.90 35.82
N SER A 458 20.73 15.84 36.41
CA SER A 458 21.45 15.96 37.70
C SER A 458 22.74 16.79 37.61
N THR A 459 23.38 16.81 36.43
CA THR A 459 24.62 17.56 36.17
C THR A 459 24.38 18.95 35.55
N ASN A 460 23.12 19.35 35.33
CA ASN A 460 22.72 20.54 34.59
C ASN A 460 23.44 20.65 33.22
N SER A 461 23.56 19.51 32.53
CA SER A 461 24.26 19.40 31.26
C SER A 461 23.56 20.21 30.17
N LYS A 462 24.38 20.87 29.35
CA LYS A 462 23.94 21.61 28.15
C LYS A 462 23.88 20.72 26.90
N ALA A 463 24.20 19.43 27.01
CA ALA A 463 24.19 18.50 25.88
C ALA A 463 22.78 18.28 25.29
N LEU A 464 22.74 17.91 24.02
CA LEU A 464 21.55 17.90 23.17
C LEU A 464 21.43 16.55 22.44
N GLY A 465 20.20 16.02 22.34
CA GLY A 465 19.88 14.89 21.47
C GLY A 465 19.26 15.39 20.17
N LEU A 466 19.78 15.00 19.02
CA LEU A 466 19.29 15.41 17.70
C LEU A 466 18.73 14.21 16.95
N LEU A 467 17.43 14.22 16.65
CA LEU A 467 16.78 13.21 15.81
C LEU A 467 16.97 13.55 14.33
N LEU A 468 17.51 12.60 13.56
CA LEU A 468 17.75 12.74 12.13
C LEU A 468 16.53 12.32 11.29
N ASP A 469 16.04 13.19 10.40
CA ASP A 469 15.04 12.84 9.37
C ASP A 469 15.72 12.44 8.04
N GLN A 470 15.64 11.16 7.67
CA GLN A 470 16.14 10.64 6.40
C GLN A 470 15.06 10.62 5.31
N GLU A 471 15.31 11.28 4.18
CA GLU A 471 14.33 11.38 3.09
C GLU A 471 14.21 10.06 2.30
N LYS A 472 13.24 9.21 2.66
CA LYS A 472 12.94 7.94 1.96
C LYS A 472 14.14 6.97 1.97
N ALA A 473 14.67 6.65 3.15
CA ALA A 473 15.92 5.90 3.34
C ALA A 473 16.10 4.67 2.42
N TYR A 474 15.12 3.76 2.38
CA TYR A 474 15.13 2.56 1.52
C TYR A 474 15.16 2.86 0.01
N ASP A 475 14.51 3.94 -0.43
CA ASP A 475 14.39 4.31 -1.85
C ASP A 475 15.71 4.85 -2.42
N ARG A 476 16.63 5.30 -1.56
CA ARG A 476 17.85 6.02 -1.96
C ARG A 476 19.07 5.13 -2.14
N VAL A 477 19.12 3.95 -1.52
CA VAL A 477 20.24 3.00 -1.57
C VAL A 477 20.60 2.65 -3.02
N HIS A 478 21.83 2.98 -3.41
CA HIS A 478 22.39 2.72 -4.74
C HIS A 478 23.04 1.32 -4.82
N PRO A 479 22.91 0.57 -5.94
CA PRO A 479 23.58 -0.72 -6.13
C PRO A 479 25.08 -0.64 -5.90
N ASP A 480 25.82 0.26 -6.56
CA ASP A 480 27.28 0.33 -6.48
C ASP A 480 27.78 0.61 -5.06
N TYR A 481 27.03 1.44 -4.33
CA TYR A 481 27.32 1.72 -2.92
C TYR A 481 27.11 0.47 -2.07
N LEU A 482 25.96 -0.23 -2.23
CA LEU A 482 25.69 -1.48 -1.54
C LEU A 482 26.72 -2.56 -1.88
N GLN A 483 27.12 -2.68 -3.14
CA GLN A 483 28.15 -3.60 -3.62
C GLN A 483 29.49 -3.35 -2.90
N LYS A 484 29.98 -2.10 -2.89
CA LYS A 484 31.23 -1.74 -2.22
C LYS A 484 31.14 -1.98 -0.70
N VAL A 485 30.00 -1.69 -0.06
CA VAL A 485 29.75 -1.98 1.37
C VAL A 485 29.80 -3.49 1.68
N LEU A 486 29.05 -4.32 0.93
CA LEU A 486 29.04 -5.77 1.15
C LEU A 486 30.41 -6.40 0.85
N THR A 487 31.14 -5.87 -0.13
CA THR A 487 32.53 -6.29 -0.43
C THR A 487 33.48 -5.93 0.71
N HIS A 488 33.33 -4.74 1.33
CA HIS A 488 34.08 -4.38 2.53
C HIS A 488 33.82 -5.37 3.66
N PHE A 489 32.55 -5.68 3.95
CA PHE A 489 32.16 -6.64 4.98
C PHE A 489 32.49 -8.11 4.65
N GLY A 490 33.08 -8.42 3.48
CA GLY A 490 33.56 -9.76 3.16
C GLY A 490 32.47 -10.75 2.75
N PHE A 491 31.33 -10.27 2.24
CA PHE A 491 30.37 -11.14 1.54
C PHE A 491 31.01 -11.67 0.24
N SER A 492 30.71 -12.92 -0.13
CA SER A 492 31.27 -13.54 -1.33
C SER A 492 30.74 -12.86 -2.61
N PRO A 493 31.56 -12.73 -3.68
CA PRO A 493 31.14 -12.06 -4.91
C PRO A 493 29.87 -12.64 -5.55
N SER A 494 29.69 -13.97 -5.50
CA SER A 494 28.48 -14.65 -5.99
C SER A 494 27.23 -14.27 -5.20
N PHE A 495 27.33 -14.20 -3.87
CA PHE A 495 26.23 -13.75 -3.01
C PHE A 495 25.89 -12.28 -3.26
N ILE A 496 26.90 -11.42 -3.39
CA ILE A 496 26.71 -10.00 -3.71
C ILE A 496 26.00 -9.86 -5.06
N GLN A 497 26.47 -10.57 -6.10
CA GLN A 497 25.85 -10.54 -7.42
C GLN A 497 24.39 -11.02 -7.38
N SER A 498 24.11 -12.13 -6.69
CA SER A 498 22.74 -12.64 -6.55
C SER A 498 21.81 -11.66 -5.83
N VAL A 499 22.30 -10.91 -4.84
CA VAL A 499 21.55 -9.82 -4.20
C VAL A 499 21.36 -8.64 -5.17
N LEU A 500 22.38 -8.26 -5.94
CA LEU A 500 22.29 -7.16 -6.89
C LEU A 500 21.32 -7.46 -8.03
N ASP A 501 21.35 -8.66 -8.60
CA ASP A 501 20.45 -9.08 -9.68
C ASP A 501 18.99 -9.13 -9.20
N LEU A 502 18.76 -9.68 -8.00
CA LEU A 502 17.42 -9.79 -7.40
C LEU A 502 16.80 -8.42 -7.04
N PHE A 503 17.61 -7.41 -6.74
CA PHE A 503 17.13 -6.08 -6.35
C PHE A 503 17.19 -5.05 -7.49
N PHE A 504 18.19 -5.09 -8.35
CA PHE A 504 18.46 -4.06 -9.37
C PHE A 504 18.42 -4.60 -10.81
N GLY A 505 18.52 -5.92 -11.01
CA GLY A 505 18.26 -6.57 -12.30
C GLY A 505 16.77 -6.65 -12.69
N THR A 506 15.86 -6.13 -11.86
CA THR A 506 14.40 -6.26 -12.06
C THR A 506 13.78 -5.09 -12.83
N GLN A 507 12.75 -5.42 -13.62
CA GLN A 507 11.88 -4.46 -14.30
C GLN A 507 10.68 -4.08 -13.42
N LEU A 508 10.46 -2.78 -13.22
CA LEU A 508 9.34 -2.26 -12.44
C LEU A 508 8.10 -2.05 -13.31
N LEU A 509 7.03 -2.77 -12.96
CA LEU A 509 5.72 -2.71 -13.58
C LEU A 509 4.75 -2.01 -12.62
N LEU A 510 4.54 -0.72 -12.83
CA LEU A 510 3.83 0.09 -11.84
C LEU A 510 2.30 0.01 -12.08
N ASN A 511 1.50 -0.04 -11.02
CA ASN A 511 0.10 -0.46 -11.04
C ASN A 511 -0.88 0.73 -10.85
N ILE A 512 -1.27 1.45 -11.91
CA ILE A 512 -2.38 2.43 -11.83
C ILE A 512 -3.71 1.72 -11.96
N ASN A 513 -4.59 1.90 -10.97
CA ASN A 513 -6.01 1.56 -11.05
C ASN A 513 -6.28 0.09 -11.50
N GLY A 514 -5.34 -0.82 -11.22
CA GLY A 514 -5.40 -2.23 -11.60
C GLY A 514 -4.72 -2.59 -12.92
N PHE A 515 -4.06 -1.63 -13.58
CA PHE A 515 -3.38 -1.77 -14.86
C PHE A 515 -1.88 -1.53 -14.69
N LEU A 516 -1.06 -2.39 -15.30
CA LEU A 516 0.39 -2.24 -15.29
C LEU A 516 0.83 -1.26 -16.38
N SER A 517 1.75 -0.36 -16.04
CA SER A 517 2.47 0.45 -17.03
C SER A 517 3.44 -0.40 -17.85
N ASN A 518 3.98 0.18 -18.92
CA ASN A 518 5.20 -0.34 -19.54
C ASN A 518 6.33 -0.51 -18.50
N PRO A 519 7.22 -1.51 -18.67
CA PRO A 519 8.31 -1.77 -17.74
C PRO A 519 9.26 -0.57 -17.58
N VAL A 520 9.83 -0.42 -16.38
CA VAL A 520 10.84 0.61 -16.06
C VAL A 520 11.97 -0.04 -15.26
N HIS A 521 13.19 -0.10 -15.82
CA HIS A 521 14.37 -0.68 -15.14
C HIS A 521 14.60 -0.06 -13.75
N GLN A 522 14.81 -0.86 -12.69
CA GLN A 522 15.20 -0.34 -11.38
C GLN A 522 16.68 0.06 -11.38
N GLN A 523 17.02 1.32 -11.06
CA GLN A 523 18.42 1.77 -10.96
C GLN A 523 18.93 1.85 -9.51
N ARG A 524 18.02 2.04 -8.56
CA ARG A 524 18.26 2.11 -7.10
C ARG A 524 16.93 1.93 -6.38
N ARG A 525 17.00 1.58 -5.08
CA ARG A 525 15.92 1.20 -4.14
C ARG A 525 16.13 -0.21 -3.58
N LEU A 526 16.09 -0.34 -2.25
CA LEU A 526 15.75 -1.61 -1.60
C LEU A 526 14.23 -1.80 -1.61
N LEU A 527 13.78 -3.00 -1.97
CA LEU A 527 12.37 -3.32 -2.21
C LEU A 527 11.53 -3.14 -0.93
N GLN A 528 10.71 -2.08 -0.86
CA GLN A 528 9.95 -1.79 0.35
C GLN A 528 8.81 -2.80 0.52
N GLY A 529 8.87 -3.57 1.61
CA GLY A 529 7.98 -4.71 1.88
C GLY A 529 8.63 -6.08 1.67
N ASP A 530 9.88 -6.13 1.20
CA ASP A 530 10.66 -7.36 1.10
C ASP A 530 11.36 -7.72 2.44
N PRO A 531 11.43 -9.02 2.83
CA PRO A 531 12.08 -9.49 4.07
C PRO A 531 13.60 -9.26 4.19
N LEU A 532 14.34 -9.12 3.08
CA LEU A 532 15.80 -8.95 3.05
C LEU A 532 16.20 -7.47 3.04
N SER A 533 15.35 -6.58 2.51
CA SER A 533 15.57 -5.13 2.53
C SER A 533 16.02 -4.53 3.88
N PRO A 534 15.46 -4.90 5.05
CA PRO A 534 15.82 -4.25 6.31
C PRO A 534 17.26 -4.52 6.75
N VAL A 535 17.75 -5.77 6.60
CA VAL A 535 19.13 -6.11 6.97
C VAL A 535 20.13 -5.57 5.94
N LEU A 536 19.79 -5.55 4.65
CA LEU A 536 20.59 -4.85 3.63
C LEU A 536 20.68 -3.35 3.90
N PHE A 537 19.58 -2.71 4.32
CA PHE A 537 19.59 -1.31 4.73
C PHE A 537 20.46 -1.08 5.97
N ASN A 538 20.39 -1.98 6.96
CA ASN A 538 21.25 -1.91 8.14
C ASN A 538 22.74 -1.94 7.77
N LEU A 539 23.15 -2.89 6.92
CA LEU A 539 24.52 -2.98 6.41
C LEU A 539 24.91 -1.73 5.60
N ALA A 540 24.05 -1.25 4.69
CA ALA A 540 24.30 -0.03 3.92
C ALA A 540 24.45 1.23 4.77
N PHE A 541 23.80 1.28 5.93
CA PHE A 541 23.82 2.43 6.84
C PHE A 541 24.97 2.40 7.86
N GLU A 542 25.48 1.22 8.17
CA GLU A 542 26.55 0.98 9.14
C GLU A 542 27.82 1.85 8.94
N PRO A 543 28.30 2.12 7.70
CA PRO A 543 29.46 2.99 7.49
C PRO A 543 29.32 4.40 8.06
N LEU A 544 28.14 5.01 7.99
CA LEU A 544 27.90 6.33 8.62
C LEU A 544 27.98 6.22 10.15
N LEU A 545 27.34 5.21 10.73
CA LEU A 545 27.30 5.02 12.18
C LEU A 545 28.70 4.78 12.74
N ARG A 546 29.49 3.90 12.11
CA ARG A 546 30.89 3.66 12.46
C ARG A 546 31.73 4.94 12.30
N LYS A 547 31.52 5.75 11.26
CA LYS A 547 32.26 7.00 11.06
C LYS A 547 32.00 8.03 12.16
N ILE A 548 30.76 8.16 12.64
CA ILE A 548 30.43 8.99 13.82
C ILE A 548 31.01 8.37 15.11
N LEU A 549 30.87 7.06 15.31
CA LEU A 549 31.35 6.37 16.51
C LEU A 549 32.88 6.46 16.68
N ASN A 550 33.63 6.27 15.59
CA ASN A 550 35.09 6.27 15.57
C ASN A 550 35.70 7.69 15.55
N ASP A 551 34.90 8.74 15.37
CA ASP A 551 35.39 10.11 15.36
C ASP A 551 35.80 10.57 16.77
N LEU A 552 37.10 10.57 17.06
CA LEU A 552 37.67 10.94 18.36
C LEU A 552 37.39 12.40 18.77
N LEU A 553 37.09 13.27 17.81
CA LEU A 553 36.78 14.68 18.02
C LEU A 553 35.26 14.92 18.08
N TYR A 554 34.44 13.89 17.88
CA TYR A 554 33.01 13.91 18.20
C TYR A 554 32.84 13.51 19.67
N ASN A 555 32.48 14.47 20.51
CA ASN A 555 32.52 14.31 21.96
C ASN A 555 31.36 13.48 22.51
N GLY A 556 30.16 13.65 21.95
CA GLY A 556 28.96 12.93 22.39
C GLY A 556 28.56 13.21 23.84
N PHE A 557 27.80 12.30 24.44
CA PHE A 557 27.41 12.39 25.84
C PHE A 557 28.36 11.58 26.73
N SER A 558 29.10 12.28 27.60
CA SER A 558 29.98 11.65 28.59
C SER A 558 29.19 11.12 29.80
N THR A 559 29.40 9.85 30.13
CA THR A 559 28.88 9.18 31.32
C THR A 559 29.64 9.59 32.60
N PRO A 560 29.08 9.36 33.80
CA PRO A 560 29.82 9.55 35.05
C PRO A 560 31.04 8.62 35.12
N ARG A 561 32.19 9.18 35.51
CA ARG A 561 33.38 8.40 35.91
C ARG A 561 33.15 7.83 37.31
N ALA A 562 33.52 6.57 37.52
CA ALA A 562 33.56 6.01 38.86
C ALA A 562 34.57 6.74 39.75
N PRO A 563 34.33 6.91 41.07
CA PRO A 563 35.33 7.46 41.98
C PRO A 563 36.56 6.54 42.04
N SER A 564 37.74 7.17 42.07
CA SER A 564 39.02 6.63 41.56
C SER A 564 39.71 5.53 42.40
N SER A 565 38.98 4.52 42.90
CA SER A 565 39.53 3.43 43.71
C SER A 565 39.43 2.03 43.08
N CYS A 566 38.86 1.91 41.88
CA CYS A 566 38.64 0.62 41.20
C CYS A 566 39.30 0.63 39.81
N ILE A 567 40.37 -0.15 39.66
CA ILE A 567 40.95 -0.72 38.41
C ILE A 567 40.76 0.11 37.12
N SER A 568 41.78 0.89 36.75
CA SER A 568 42.14 1.31 35.37
C SER A 568 41.00 1.43 34.34
N ASP A 569 39.99 2.27 34.62
CA ASP A 569 38.80 2.43 33.79
C ASP A 569 38.99 3.49 32.68
N ASP A 570 40.06 3.35 31.90
CA ASP A 570 40.55 4.37 30.97
C ASP A 570 39.74 4.45 29.65
N HIS A 571 38.66 3.67 29.53
CA HIS A 571 38.00 3.35 28.25
C HIS A 571 36.47 3.44 28.24
N LEU A 572 35.81 4.09 29.22
CA LEU A 572 34.38 4.43 29.08
C LEU A 572 34.17 5.47 27.97
N GLN A 573 33.91 4.99 26.77
CA GLN A 573 33.63 5.81 25.59
C GLN A 573 32.31 6.58 25.76
N PRO A 574 32.24 7.84 25.27
CA PRO A 574 31.00 8.61 25.33
C PRO A 574 29.92 7.98 24.43
N ILE A 575 28.66 8.13 24.83
CA ILE A 575 27.51 7.68 24.04
C ILE A 575 27.30 8.72 22.94
N LYS A 576 27.53 8.35 21.67
CA LYS A 576 27.47 9.29 20.53
C LYS A 576 26.17 9.22 19.74
N LEU A 577 25.54 8.04 19.65
CA LEU A 577 24.28 7.85 18.92
C LEU A 577 23.50 6.62 19.43
N LEU A 578 22.20 6.60 19.12
CA LEU A 578 21.31 5.45 19.22
C LEU A 578 20.50 5.36 17.92
N ALA A 579 20.38 4.17 17.33
CA ALA A 579 19.73 3.97 16.04
C ALA A 579 18.67 2.85 16.08
N TYR A 580 17.57 3.05 15.37
CA TYR A 580 16.54 2.05 15.15
C TYR A 580 16.02 2.17 13.71
N ALA A 581 16.25 1.14 12.88
CA ALA A 581 15.97 1.20 11.45
C ALA A 581 16.67 2.41 10.77
N ASP A 582 15.89 3.33 10.20
CA ASP A 582 16.30 4.61 9.62
C ASP A 582 16.25 5.80 10.60
N ASP A 583 15.61 5.65 11.76
CA ASP A 583 15.62 6.66 12.84
C ASP A 583 16.96 6.63 13.59
N VAL A 584 17.56 7.81 13.78
CA VAL A 584 18.80 7.98 14.54
C VAL A 584 18.70 9.18 15.46
N LEU A 585 19.02 8.96 16.73
CA LEU A 585 19.26 10.00 17.72
C LEU A 585 20.78 10.13 17.91
N CYS A 586 21.35 11.25 17.47
CA CYS A 586 22.74 11.60 17.80
C CYS A 586 22.76 12.38 19.12
N LEU A 587 23.76 12.15 19.97
CA LEU A 587 23.97 12.92 21.19
C LEU A 587 25.16 13.86 20.97
N LEU A 588 24.98 15.14 21.22
CA LEU A 588 25.96 16.20 20.94
C LEU A 588 26.27 16.97 22.23
N LYS A 589 27.54 17.22 22.50
CA LYS A 589 28.01 17.98 23.67
C LYS A 589 27.85 19.49 23.50
N ASP A 590 28.29 19.99 22.35
CA ASP A 590 28.39 21.41 22.01
C ASP A 590 28.34 21.60 20.47
N PRO A 591 28.20 22.85 19.95
CA PRO A 591 28.03 23.09 18.52
C PRO A 591 29.11 22.52 17.60
N SER A 592 30.32 22.20 18.09
CA SER A 592 31.34 21.56 17.25
C SER A 592 30.93 20.15 16.81
N ASP A 593 30.30 19.37 17.70
CA ASP A 593 29.75 18.05 17.38
C ASP A 593 28.68 18.15 16.26
N LEU A 594 27.92 19.25 16.16
CA LEU A 594 26.95 19.45 15.08
C LEU A 594 27.64 19.64 13.73
N THR A 595 28.69 20.46 13.66
CA THR A 595 29.49 20.65 12.44
C THR A 595 30.19 19.36 12.00
N ARG A 596 30.66 18.55 12.95
CA ARG A 596 31.23 17.22 12.67
C ARG A 596 30.16 16.25 12.16
N LEU A 597 28.99 16.21 12.80
CA LEU A 597 27.85 15.41 12.34
C LEU A 597 27.44 15.77 10.92
N GLN A 598 27.32 17.07 10.62
CA GLN A 598 27.03 17.57 9.28
C GLN A 598 28.06 17.06 8.26
N THR A 599 29.36 17.17 8.57
CA THR A 599 30.45 16.67 7.69
C THR A 599 30.31 15.16 7.40
N HIS A 600 29.92 14.36 8.39
CA HIS A 600 29.67 12.92 8.21
C HIS A 600 28.40 12.64 7.38
N LEU A 601 27.32 13.38 7.64
CA LEU A 601 26.06 13.26 6.90
C LEU A 601 26.20 13.73 5.44
N ASP A 602 27.02 14.74 5.18
CA ASP A 602 27.34 15.22 3.83
C ASP A 602 28.19 14.20 3.08
N THR A 603 29.24 13.65 3.72
CA THR A 603 30.04 12.56 3.11
C THR A 603 29.16 11.35 2.79
N TYR A 604 28.30 10.93 3.72
CA TYR A 604 27.37 9.82 3.51
C TYR A 604 26.31 10.13 2.44
N SER A 605 25.78 11.36 2.38
CA SER A 605 24.82 11.78 1.36
C SER A 605 25.46 11.84 -0.03
N GLN A 606 26.71 12.26 -0.14
CA GLN A 606 27.43 12.22 -1.41
C GLN A 606 27.71 10.77 -1.84
N ALA A 607 28.14 9.89 -0.93
CA ALA A 607 28.45 8.48 -1.18
C ALA A 607 27.22 7.62 -1.52
N SER A 608 26.24 7.57 -0.62
CA SER A 608 25.08 6.67 -0.71
C SER A 608 23.92 7.26 -1.50
N LYS A 609 23.94 8.59 -1.71
CA LYS A 609 22.83 9.40 -2.26
C LYS A 609 21.54 9.32 -1.44
N ALA A 610 21.67 8.91 -0.18
CA ALA A 610 20.81 9.34 0.92
C ALA A 610 20.70 10.87 0.95
N LYS A 611 19.67 11.36 1.63
CA LYS A 611 19.49 12.79 1.88
C LYS A 611 18.85 12.96 3.23
N VAL A 612 19.34 13.93 3.99
CA VAL A 612 18.90 14.22 5.35
C VAL A 612 18.24 15.60 5.35
N ASN A 613 17.10 15.76 6.03
CA ASN A 613 16.36 17.03 6.05
C ASN A 613 16.60 17.79 7.36
N PHE A 614 17.60 18.67 7.39
CA PHE A 614 17.91 19.49 8.57
C PHE A 614 16.69 20.26 9.12
N HIS A 615 15.85 20.83 8.26
CA HIS A 615 14.61 21.53 8.62
C HIS A 615 13.48 20.65 9.18
N LYS A 616 13.69 19.33 9.29
CA LYS A 616 12.79 18.35 9.91
C LYS A 616 13.44 17.60 11.06
N MET A 617 14.70 17.92 11.38
CA MET A 617 15.33 17.38 12.57
C MET A 617 14.68 18.01 13.80
N GLU A 618 14.56 17.21 14.86
CA GLU A 618 14.09 17.65 16.16
C GLU A 618 15.25 17.57 17.14
N ALA A 619 15.52 18.68 17.82
CA ALA A 619 16.54 18.80 18.85
C ALA A 619 15.89 18.79 20.24
N LEU A 620 16.42 17.97 21.14
CA LEU A 620 15.93 17.76 22.48
C LEU A 620 17.02 18.10 23.50
N SER A 621 16.73 18.99 24.44
CA SER A 621 17.59 19.27 25.58
C SER A 621 17.64 18.06 26.52
N LEU A 622 18.83 17.46 26.71
CA LEU A 622 18.95 16.22 27.48
C LEU A 622 18.64 16.42 28.98
N SER A 623 18.93 17.60 29.52
CA SER A 623 18.59 17.97 30.90
C SER A 623 17.12 18.40 31.08
N GLY A 624 16.35 18.53 30.00
CA GLY A 624 14.99 19.11 30.01
C GLY A 624 14.96 20.64 30.14
N SER A 625 16.12 21.30 30.12
CA SER A 625 16.23 22.76 30.20
C SER A 625 15.77 23.42 28.89
N ARG A 626 14.96 24.48 28.95
CA ARG A 626 14.56 25.23 27.75
C ARG A 626 15.79 25.84 27.04
N ILE A 627 15.86 25.69 25.72
CA ILE A 627 16.90 26.34 24.91
C ILE A 627 16.52 27.83 24.76
N THR A 628 17.17 28.68 25.55
CA THR A 628 16.99 30.14 25.48
C THR A 628 17.81 30.76 24.33
N PRO A 629 17.54 32.01 23.93
CA PRO A 629 18.39 32.74 22.98
C PRO A 629 19.85 32.89 23.40
N SER A 630 20.12 32.82 24.71
CA SER A 630 21.46 32.80 25.32
C SER A 630 22.12 31.42 25.38
N SER A 631 21.46 30.37 24.89
CA SER A 631 22.03 29.02 24.82
C SER A 631 23.12 28.94 23.76
N ILE A 632 24.18 28.17 24.05
CA ILE A 632 25.26 27.86 23.10
C ILE A 632 24.75 27.25 21.78
N TRP A 633 23.55 26.65 21.81
CA TRP A 633 22.91 26.01 20.67
C TRP A 633 22.11 26.95 19.78
N HIS A 634 21.66 28.10 20.28
CA HIS A 634 20.59 28.87 19.64
C HIS A 634 20.95 29.31 18.21
N GLY A 635 22.15 29.86 18.00
CA GLY A 635 22.63 30.27 16.68
C GLY A 635 22.76 29.11 15.70
N SER A 636 23.28 27.96 16.16
CA SER A 636 23.51 26.79 15.31
C SER A 636 22.26 26.01 14.96
N LEU A 637 21.24 25.98 15.84
CA LEU A 637 19.94 25.39 15.53
C LEU A 637 19.14 26.28 14.57
N LEU A 638 19.18 27.61 14.77
CA LEU A 638 18.51 28.56 13.88
C LEU A 638 19.09 28.55 12.47
N SER A 639 20.43 28.51 12.31
CA SER A 639 21.06 28.52 10.99
C SER A 639 20.67 27.29 10.14
N HIS A 640 20.45 26.14 10.78
CA HIS A 640 20.00 24.90 10.15
C HIS A 640 18.47 24.73 10.10
N ARG A 641 17.71 25.68 10.70
CA ARG A 641 16.24 25.64 10.85
C ARG A 641 15.73 24.41 11.62
N ILE A 642 16.48 23.96 12.62
CA ILE A 642 16.16 22.79 13.44
C ILE A 642 15.15 23.18 14.54
N SER A 643 14.01 22.48 14.58
CA SER A 643 12.99 22.60 15.63
C SER A 643 13.49 22.07 16.98
N HIS A 644 13.16 22.75 18.07
CA HIS A 644 13.64 22.47 19.44
C HIS A 644 12.74 23.07 20.53
#